data_AF-A0A4R4LIB4-F1
#
_entry.id   AF-A0A4R4LIB4-F1
#
_cell.length_a   1.000
_cell.length_b   1.000
_cell.length_c   1.000
_cell.angle_alpha   90.00
_cell.angle_beta   90.00
_cell.angle_gamma   90.00
#
_symmetry.space_group_name_H-M   'P 1'
#
loop_
_entity.id
_entity.type
_entity.pdbx_description
1 polymer ?
#
loop_
_entity_poly.entity_id
_entity_poly.type
_entity_poly.pdbx_seq_one_letter_code
_entity_poly.pdbx_strand_id
1 'polypeptide(L)'
;MRRLGALLLAAAVATLMAAVPTPASARPQKPAHVRLADERATPETRSLFAYLRAQRGKGVLFGHQQTTEFGLTFDTADGVSSDVRAGVGDYPAVFGWDMSDEGYGSSPGTPEEKFATYVKLVKAAHRVGGINTISAHMNNFVTGGNYGDTNGDVVARILPGGDHNGEFREYLDRVARLAHAITDDRGRPIPVIFRPFHENSGSWFWWGAAHASPSRYIELWRYTVEYLRDTKKVHNFLYAYSPGGSYGGVSDVYLRTYPGDDFVDVLGYDSYDGSDASPQWVNGVVADLAMLARIADEKGKVSAATEYGISGALKANGSNGNLNWYTQVFDAIKADPDARRTTYAMTWTNFGAEQFFVPHPATDDLPEHEMLPDFRAFYDDPYSVFADELAHVYNRRTKAVSQQPLAHIVSPTDRERVTTPTTTIRVKVANAKASRVWYTVGDKAKQYPLRYDPASGYHTGTWQIGAANLDNTVTQLKVKAAIPGRARLELTNSVILGAKPPMPPGVVDDFEGHPDDTALRSEYSTYGSNTISLADANGGTALKFDYDFTFQTYTGIGKRLAGDWSDYSGLSLWLTPDGSNHKLVLQLNAGGVSYEAYPSLAGTVPVQLTIPFSQWRPAPWDTANADRRITPEDLRNLSQFNIFVNQADGVGVTRGSVLLDDLRAS
;
A
#
# COMPACT_ATOMS: atom_id res chain seq x y z
N MET A 1 63.70 -81.78 -11.55
CA MET A 1 62.77 -81.84 -12.70
C MET A 1 62.00 -80.52 -12.75
N ARG A 2 61.82 -79.97 -13.96
CA ARG A 2 61.40 -78.58 -14.29
C ARG A 2 60.31 -77.96 -13.38
N ARG A 3 60.43 -76.67 -13.06
CA ARG A 3 59.43 -75.61 -13.38
C ARG A 3 59.93 -74.20 -13.01
N LEU A 4 59.59 -73.26 -13.90
CA LEU A 4 59.95 -71.85 -13.97
C LEU A 4 59.24 -70.98 -12.92
N GLY A 5 59.77 -69.77 -12.67
CA GLY A 5 58.99 -68.67 -12.09
C GLY A 5 59.77 -67.36 -11.90
N ALA A 6 59.83 -66.54 -12.96
CA ALA A 6 59.99 -65.08 -13.08
C ALA A 6 60.73 -64.24 -11.99
N LEU A 7 61.75 -63.50 -12.47
CA LEU A 7 62.47 -62.41 -11.79
C LEU A 7 61.57 -61.16 -11.59
N LEU A 8 61.56 -60.61 -10.37
CA LEU A 8 61.04 -59.28 -10.05
C LEU A 8 62.12 -58.20 -10.26
N LEU A 9 61.82 -57.17 -11.05
CA LEU A 9 62.59 -55.93 -11.14
C LEU A 9 61.90 -54.86 -10.29
N ALA A 10 62.63 -54.29 -9.33
CA ALA A 10 62.19 -53.18 -8.49
C ALA A 10 62.29 -51.86 -9.25
N ALA A 11 61.17 -51.13 -9.37
CA ALA A 11 61.12 -49.79 -9.94
C ALA A 11 60.96 -48.74 -8.82
N ALA A 12 61.82 -47.72 -8.84
CA ALA A 12 61.81 -46.58 -7.93
C ALA A 12 60.61 -45.67 -8.21
N VAL A 13 59.86 -45.32 -7.16
CA VAL A 13 58.74 -44.37 -7.21
C VAL A 13 59.29 -42.95 -7.02
N ALA A 14 59.23 -42.13 -8.06
CA ALA A 14 59.44 -40.69 -7.97
C ALA A 14 58.12 -40.01 -7.55
N THR A 15 58.11 -39.36 -6.38
CA THR A 15 57.00 -38.55 -5.88
C THR A 15 56.94 -37.22 -6.65
N LEU A 16 55.94 -37.07 -7.52
CA LEU A 16 55.55 -35.76 -8.06
C LEU A 16 54.85 -34.97 -6.95
N MET A 17 55.48 -33.90 -6.45
CA MET A 17 54.75 -32.86 -5.72
C MET A 17 53.94 -32.03 -6.71
N ALA A 18 52.61 -32.19 -6.67
CA ALA A 18 51.70 -31.31 -7.40
C ALA A 18 51.75 -29.91 -6.78
N ALA A 19 52.11 -28.90 -7.58
CA ALA A 19 52.02 -27.51 -7.18
C ALA A 19 50.55 -27.14 -6.90
N VAL A 20 50.25 -26.73 -5.68
CA VAL A 20 48.94 -26.18 -5.30
C VAL A 20 48.71 -24.91 -6.13
N PRO A 21 47.62 -24.80 -6.91
CA PRO A 21 47.33 -23.57 -7.62
C PRO A 21 47.01 -22.49 -6.58
N THR A 22 47.81 -21.43 -6.56
CA THR A 22 47.49 -20.19 -5.85
C THR A 22 46.07 -19.74 -6.24
N PRO A 23 45.18 -19.40 -5.28
CA PRO A 23 43.84 -18.93 -5.62
C PRO A 23 43.99 -17.68 -6.49
N ALA A 24 43.39 -17.73 -7.68
CA ALA A 24 43.30 -16.57 -8.55
C ALA A 24 42.66 -15.43 -7.74
N SER A 25 43.39 -14.32 -7.57
CA SER A 25 42.87 -13.08 -7.02
C SER A 25 41.54 -12.77 -7.71
N ALA A 26 40.44 -12.82 -6.94
CA ALA A 26 39.11 -12.49 -7.45
C ALA A 26 39.18 -11.08 -8.06
N ARG A 27 38.97 -10.99 -9.39
CA ARG A 27 38.88 -9.69 -10.08
C ARG A 27 37.92 -8.80 -9.28
N PRO A 28 38.31 -7.55 -8.93
CA PRO A 28 37.42 -6.68 -8.18
C PRO A 28 36.11 -6.49 -8.94
N GLN A 29 35.00 -6.95 -8.37
CA GLN A 29 33.67 -6.79 -8.95
C GLN A 29 33.39 -5.29 -9.17
N LYS A 30 32.91 -4.96 -10.37
CA LYS A 30 32.46 -3.59 -10.69
C LYS A 30 31.29 -3.23 -9.77
N PRO A 31 31.22 -2.00 -9.25
CA PRO A 31 30.14 -1.60 -8.35
C PRO A 31 28.80 -1.63 -9.08
N ALA A 32 27.77 -2.14 -8.42
CA ALA A 32 26.42 -2.16 -8.96
C ALA A 32 25.84 -0.73 -8.98
N HIS A 33 25.23 -0.34 -10.10
CA HIS A 33 24.50 0.91 -10.18
C HIS A 33 23.08 0.72 -9.61
N VAL A 34 22.68 1.63 -8.72
CA VAL A 34 21.37 1.62 -8.06
C VAL A 34 20.68 2.95 -8.29
N ARG A 35 19.44 2.92 -8.77
CA ARG A 35 18.57 4.09 -8.92
C ARG A 35 17.58 4.07 -7.76
N LEU A 36 17.74 5.01 -6.84
CA LEU A 36 16.95 5.09 -5.63
C LEU A 36 16.13 6.38 -5.59
N ALA A 37 15.11 6.40 -4.74
CA ALA A 37 14.39 7.61 -4.38
C ALA A 37 15.30 8.65 -3.71
N ASP A 38 16.36 8.21 -3.03
CA ASP A 38 17.43 9.07 -2.52
C ASP A 38 18.78 8.80 -3.20
N GLU A 39 19.19 9.67 -4.12
CA GLU A 39 20.51 9.60 -4.76
C GLU A 39 21.68 9.83 -3.79
N ARG A 40 21.41 10.37 -2.58
CA ARG A 40 22.38 10.59 -1.50
C ARG A 40 22.32 9.51 -0.42
N ALA A 41 21.53 8.45 -0.60
CA ALA A 41 21.40 7.37 0.37
C ALA A 41 22.78 6.84 0.79
N THR A 42 22.94 6.47 2.07
CA THR A 42 24.21 5.98 2.61
C THR A 42 24.74 4.74 1.86
N PRO A 43 26.05 4.44 1.90
CA PRO A 43 26.59 3.21 1.29
C PRO A 43 25.86 1.94 1.73
N GLU A 44 25.52 1.83 3.00
CA GLU A 44 24.79 0.71 3.60
C GLU A 44 23.37 0.61 3.04
N THR A 45 22.65 1.73 2.88
CA THR A 45 21.30 1.75 2.29
C THR A 45 21.31 1.36 0.81
N ARG A 46 22.30 1.86 0.05
CA ARG A 46 22.49 1.42 -1.34
C ARG A 46 22.84 -0.05 -1.43
N SER A 47 23.63 -0.56 -0.48
CA SER A 47 23.96 -1.98 -0.37
C SER A 47 22.72 -2.82 -0.09
N LEU A 48 21.85 -2.38 0.82
CA LEU A 48 20.58 -3.05 1.10
C LEU A 48 19.72 -3.15 -0.16
N PHE A 49 19.51 -2.06 -0.89
CA PHE A 49 18.75 -2.14 -2.15
C PHE A 49 19.38 -3.10 -3.17
N ALA A 50 20.72 -3.04 -3.31
CA ALA A 50 21.43 -3.95 -4.19
C ALA A 50 21.31 -5.42 -3.74
N TYR A 51 21.21 -5.67 -2.42
CA TYR A 51 20.92 -6.99 -1.87
C TYR A 51 19.56 -7.48 -2.32
N LEU A 52 18.53 -6.69 -2.00
CA LEU A 52 17.14 -7.00 -2.25
C LEU A 52 16.93 -7.33 -3.72
N ARG A 53 17.47 -6.51 -4.62
CA ARG A 53 17.43 -6.77 -6.07
C ARG A 53 18.16 -8.06 -6.48
N ALA A 54 19.29 -8.39 -5.84
CA ALA A 54 20.06 -9.59 -6.14
C ALA A 54 19.48 -10.88 -5.53
N GLN A 55 18.59 -10.75 -4.53
CA GLN A 55 17.90 -11.82 -3.84
C GLN A 55 16.71 -12.36 -4.65
N ARG A 56 16.07 -11.50 -5.44
CA ARG A 56 14.96 -11.86 -6.35
C ARG A 56 15.26 -13.14 -7.13
N GLY A 57 14.40 -14.14 -6.99
CA GLY A 57 14.51 -15.42 -7.70
C GLY A 57 15.43 -16.47 -7.04
N LYS A 58 16.06 -16.16 -5.90
CA LYS A 58 16.95 -17.07 -5.16
C LYS A 58 16.40 -17.56 -3.83
N GLY A 59 15.40 -16.87 -3.31
CA GLY A 59 14.72 -17.18 -2.06
C GLY A 59 13.94 -15.96 -1.60
N VAL A 60 12.87 -16.17 -0.83
CA VAL A 60 12.04 -15.11 -0.24
C VAL A 60 12.48 -14.94 1.21
N LEU A 61 12.84 -13.71 1.57
CA LEU A 61 13.16 -13.36 2.95
C LEU A 61 11.87 -13.39 3.79
N PHE A 62 11.80 -14.23 4.80
CA PHE A 62 10.67 -14.24 5.73
C PHE A 62 10.73 -13.02 6.65
N GLY A 63 9.60 -12.35 6.82
CA GLY A 63 9.45 -11.21 7.71
C GLY A 63 8.38 -11.41 8.77
N HIS A 64 8.58 -10.80 9.94
CA HIS A 64 7.58 -10.79 11.00
C HIS A 64 7.54 -9.41 11.66
N GLN A 65 6.34 -8.81 11.68
CA GLN A 65 6.09 -7.53 12.33
C GLN A 65 6.29 -7.66 13.84
N GLN A 66 7.04 -6.73 14.43
CA GLN A 66 7.25 -6.59 15.88
C GLN A 66 7.77 -7.85 16.58
N THR A 67 8.55 -8.66 15.86
CA THR A 67 8.96 -10.00 16.28
C THR A 67 9.75 -10.09 17.60
N THR A 68 10.36 -8.99 18.08
CA THR A 68 11.03 -8.92 19.39
C THR A 68 10.44 -7.85 20.32
N GLU A 69 9.27 -7.35 19.97
CA GLU A 69 8.50 -6.39 20.78
C GLU A 69 7.28 -7.08 21.40
N PHE A 70 6.58 -7.92 20.62
CA PHE A 70 5.43 -8.70 21.05
C PHE A 70 5.60 -10.18 20.70
N GLY A 71 5.08 -11.05 21.58
CA GLY A 71 5.03 -12.50 21.36
C GLY A 71 4.32 -13.22 22.49
N LEU A 72 4.08 -14.52 22.30
CA LEU A 72 3.43 -15.41 23.26
C LEU A 72 4.43 -16.16 24.13
N THR A 73 5.69 -16.26 23.70
CA THR A 73 6.75 -17.00 24.40
C THR A 73 7.61 -16.14 25.32
N PHE A 74 7.32 -14.84 25.39
CA PHE A 74 8.03 -13.86 26.22
C PHE A 74 7.11 -12.68 26.58
N ASP A 75 7.45 -11.95 27.64
CA ASP A 75 6.63 -10.89 28.22
C ASP A 75 7.29 -9.49 28.16
N THR A 76 8.51 -9.40 27.64
CA THR A 76 9.30 -8.17 27.62
C THR A 76 10.00 -7.93 26.29
N ALA A 77 9.97 -6.67 25.82
CA ALA A 77 10.69 -6.21 24.64
C ALA A 77 12.21 -6.05 24.91
N ASP A 78 12.88 -7.18 25.14
CA ASP A 78 14.30 -7.24 25.45
C ASP A 78 15.21 -7.02 24.21
N GLY A 79 14.66 -7.18 23.01
CA GLY A 79 15.35 -7.12 21.72
C GLY A 79 16.05 -8.43 21.33
N VAL A 80 15.72 -9.53 22.00
CA VAL A 80 16.33 -10.86 21.82
C VAL A 80 15.26 -11.95 21.72
N SER A 81 14.21 -11.91 22.53
CA SER A 81 13.15 -12.91 22.51
C SER A 81 12.27 -12.76 21.27
N SER A 82 11.84 -13.88 20.66
CA SER A 82 11.03 -13.93 19.43
C SER A 82 10.31 -15.26 19.31
N ASP A 83 9.01 -15.23 19.00
CA ASP A 83 8.23 -16.45 18.76
C ASP A 83 8.72 -17.24 17.53
N VAL A 84 9.21 -16.55 16.50
CA VAL A 84 9.84 -17.19 15.33
C VAL A 84 11.03 -18.00 15.80
N ARG A 85 11.94 -17.38 16.56
CA ARG A 85 13.12 -18.05 17.11
C ARG A 85 12.77 -19.18 18.07
N ALA A 86 11.74 -19.01 18.89
CA ALA A 86 11.26 -20.06 19.78
C ALA A 86 10.68 -21.25 18.99
N GLY A 87 10.01 -21.00 17.86
CA GLY A 87 9.37 -22.01 17.03
C GLY A 87 10.32 -22.81 16.13
N VAL A 88 11.27 -22.12 15.49
CA VAL A 88 12.15 -22.71 14.44
C VAL A 88 13.65 -22.60 14.72
N GLY A 89 14.07 -21.87 15.76
CA GLY A 89 15.48 -21.75 16.16
C GLY A 89 16.24 -20.56 15.57
N ASP A 90 15.65 -19.83 14.61
CA ASP A 90 16.24 -18.65 13.95
C ASP A 90 15.28 -17.44 13.97
N TYR A 91 15.81 -16.23 13.78
CA TYR A 91 15.04 -15.00 13.61
C TYR A 91 14.52 -14.85 12.17
N PRO A 92 13.43 -14.08 11.96
CA PRO A 92 13.05 -13.68 10.60
C PRO A 92 14.18 -12.87 9.94
N ALA A 93 14.33 -12.98 8.62
CA ALA A 93 15.27 -12.15 7.87
C ALA A 93 14.88 -10.65 7.88
N VAL A 94 13.57 -10.37 7.93
CA VAL A 94 13.02 -9.01 7.93
C VAL A 94 12.27 -8.74 9.24
N PHE A 95 12.70 -7.70 9.94
CA PHE A 95 12.13 -7.22 11.20
C PHE A 95 11.23 -6.03 10.91
N GLY A 96 9.93 -6.21 11.09
CA GLY A 96 8.94 -5.15 10.93
C GLY A 96 8.70 -4.36 12.21
N TRP A 97 8.42 -3.07 12.06
CA TRP A 97 8.08 -2.15 13.15
C TRP A 97 7.02 -1.15 12.66
N ASP A 98 6.37 -0.43 13.58
CA ASP A 98 5.42 0.61 13.22
C ASP A 98 5.73 1.95 13.88
N MET A 99 5.52 3.04 13.14
CA MET A 99 5.57 4.43 13.62
C MET A 99 4.20 4.93 14.07
N SER A 100 3.57 4.15 14.94
CA SER A 100 2.29 4.48 15.57
C SER A 100 2.46 5.59 16.62
N ASP A 101 1.32 6.04 17.16
CA ASP A 101 1.27 6.86 18.38
C ASP A 101 2.08 8.16 18.24
N GLU A 102 1.66 8.98 17.26
CA GLU A 102 2.34 10.21 16.86
C GLU A 102 3.80 10.07 16.37
N GLY A 103 4.30 8.84 16.19
CA GLY A 103 5.66 8.57 15.69
C GLY A 103 6.67 8.27 16.80
N TYR A 104 6.21 7.90 18.00
CA TYR A 104 7.08 7.43 19.09
C TYR A 104 7.28 5.90 19.09
N GLY A 105 6.44 5.16 18.36
CA GLY A 105 6.44 3.68 18.33
C GLY A 105 5.30 3.07 19.16
N SER A 106 5.22 1.74 19.13
CA SER A 106 4.10 1.00 19.73
C SER A 106 4.34 0.51 21.16
N SER A 107 5.58 0.57 21.64
CA SER A 107 5.92 0.15 23.01
C SER A 107 5.15 0.94 24.08
N PRO A 108 4.91 0.38 25.27
CA PRO A 108 4.33 1.13 26.40
C PRO A 108 5.33 2.14 26.99
N GLY A 109 4.81 3.14 27.69
CA GLY A 109 5.62 4.15 28.40
C GLY A 109 5.37 5.59 27.95
N THR A 110 6.18 6.51 28.45
CA THR A 110 6.22 7.91 28.00
C THR A 110 6.80 8.01 26.58
N PRO A 111 6.53 9.09 25.82
CA PRO A 111 7.07 9.26 24.46
C PRO A 111 8.58 9.01 24.32
N GLU A 112 9.38 9.48 25.28
CA GLU A 112 10.83 9.28 25.31
C GLU A 112 11.24 7.84 25.64
N GLU A 113 10.51 7.14 26.50
CA GLU A 113 10.74 5.71 26.79
C GLU A 113 10.39 4.85 25.58
N LYS A 114 9.27 5.15 24.89
CA LYS A 114 8.90 4.49 23.63
C LYS A 114 9.98 4.67 22.59
N PHE A 115 10.43 5.90 22.39
CA PHE A 115 11.51 6.23 21.47
C PHE A 115 12.81 5.47 21.80
N ALA A 116 13.21 5.44 23.07
CA ALA A 116 14.42 4.73 23.50
C ALA A 116 14.32 3.22 23.28
N THR A 117 13.16 2.63 23.59
CA THR A 117 12.89 1.21 23.34
C THR A 117 12.92 0.91 21.84
N TYR A 118 12.27 1.71 21.01
CA TYR A 118 12.30 1.56 19.56
C TYR A 118 13.74 1.55 19.02
N VAL A 119 14.55 2.56 19.37
CA VAL A 119 15.95 2.63 18.94
C VAL A 119 16.73 1.39 19.38
N LYS A 120 16.53 0.92 20.63
CA LYS A 120 17.16 -0.30 21.14
C LYS A 120 16.79 -1.53 20.30
N LEU A 121 15.51 -1.73 19.99
CA LEU A 121 15.01 -2.89 19.25
C LEU A 121 15.53 -2.93 17.80
N VAL A 122 15.47 -1.80 17.08
CA VAL A 122 16.01 -1.69 15.70
C VAL A 122 17.51 -1.97 15.67
N LYS A 123 18.27 -1.46 16.66
CA LYS A 123 19.70 -1.75 16.78
C LYS A 123 19.96 -3.22 17.10
N ALA A 124 19.11 -3.87 17.89
CA ALA A 124 19.23 -5.30 18.19
C ALA A 124 19.00 -6.16 16.94
N ALA A 125 17.94 -5.89 16.17
CA ALA A 125 17.70 -6.55 14.89
C ALA A 125 18.86 -6.38 13.90
N HIS A 126 19.45 -5.18 13.83
CA HIS A 126 20.62 -4.95 12.98
C HIS A 126 21.85 -5.76 13.42
N ARG A 127 22.06 -5.96 14.74
CA ARG A 127 23.20 -6.73 15.27
C ARG A 127 23.15 -8.21 14.91
N VAL A 128 21.95 -8.79 14.77
CA VAL A 128 21.78 -10.17 14.28
C VAL A 128 21.78 -10.26 12.75
N GLY A 129 22.04 -9.15 12.05
CA GLY A 129 22.12 -9.09 10.58
C GLY A 129 20.80 -8.85 9.87
N GLY A 130 19.69 -8.76 10.60
CA GLY A 130 18.33 -8.59 10.08
C GLY A 130 18.09 -7.27 9.37
N ILE A 131 17.12 -7.28 8.45
CA ILE A 131 16.68 -6.13 7.67
C ILE A 131 15.52 -5.44 8.38
N ASN A 132 15.64 -4.15 8.64
CA ASN A 132 14.57 -3.38 9.29
C ASN A 132 13.60 -2.79 8.25
N THR A 133 12.30 -2.97 8.48
CA THR A 133 11.22 -2.27 7.78
C THR A 133 10.30 -1.58 8.78
N ILE A 134 9.83 -0.38 8.45
CA ILE A 134 9.00 0.46 9.33
C ILE A 134 7.75 0.90 8.55
N SER A 135 6.58 0.43 8.98
CA SER A 135 5.28 0.96 8.58
C SER A 135 4.88 2.17 9.43
N ALA A 136 3.77 2.83 9.10
CA ALA A 136 3.32 4.02 9.82
C ALA A 136 1.79 4.10 9.92
N HIS A 137 1.24 3.61 11.03
CA HIS A 137 -0.16 3.78 11.40
C HIS A 137 -0.37 5.12 12.13
N MET A 138 -0.47 6.19 11.35
CA MET A 138 -0.50 7.56 11.86
C MET A 138 -1.86 7.95 12.46
N ASN A 139 -1.85 8.65 13.58
CA ASN A 139 -3.06 9.30 14.12
C ASN A 139 -3.66 10.29 13.12
N ASN A 140 -4.96 10.52 13.23
CA ASN A 140 -5.67 11.53 12.45
C ASN A 140 -5.30 12.94 12.97
N PHE A 141 -4.59 13.71 12.14
CA PHE A 141 -4.09 15.06 12.48
C PHE A 141 -5.17 16.12 12.66
N VAL A 142 -6.40 15.85 12.23
CA VAL A 142 -7.53 16.77 12.29
C VAL A 142 -8.38 16.52 13.54
N THR A 143 -8.74 15.26 13.78
CA THR A 143 -9.65 14.89 14.86
C THR A 143 -8.92 14.48 16.14
N GLY A 144 -7.64 14.11 16.04
CA GLY A 144 -6.87 13.48 17.11
C GLY A 144 -7.15 11.98 17.29
N GLY A 145 -8.01 11.38 16.46
CA GLY A 145 -8.30 9.94 16.48
C GLY A 145 -7.14 9.07 15.99
N ASN A 146 -7.34 7.75 15.98
CA ASN A 146 -6.35 6.81 15.45
C ASN A 146 -6.37 6.79 13.90
N TYR A 147 -5.52 5.97 13.29
CA TYR A 147 -5.42 5.79 11.84
C TYR A 147 -6.73 5.37 11.14
N GLY A 148 -7.64 4.72 11.87
CA GLY A 148 -8.95 4.28 11.40
C GLY A 148 -10.06 5.32 11.57
N ASP A 149 -9.82 6.42 12.28
CA ASP A 149 -10.71 7.58 12.25
C ASP A 149 -10.51 8.31 10.93
N THR A 150 -11.44 8.12 9.99
CA THR A 150 -11.33 8.66 8.64
C THR A 150 -12.02 10.02 8.45
N ASN A 151 -12.39 10.71 9.54
CA ASN A 151 -13.11 11.97 9.45
C ASN A 151 -12.18 13.17 9.23
N GLY A 152 -12.73 14.29 8.72
CA GLY A 152 -12.06 15.59 8.75
C GLY A 152 -11.26 16.00 7.51
N ASP A 153 -11.34 15.26 6.40
CA ASP A 153 -10.61 15.55 5.13
C ASP A 153 -9.10 15.74 5.37
N VAL A 154 -8.51 14.78 6.10
CA VAL A 154 -7.15 14.89 6.66
C VAL A 154 -6.12 15.22 5.58
N VAL A 155 -6.13 14.49 4.45
CA VAL A 155 -5.12 14.66 3.39
C VAL A 155 -5.09 16.09 2.84
N ALA A 156 -6.26 16.68 2.56
CA ALA A 156 -6.32 18.06 2.06
C ALA A 156 -5.76 19.07 3.07
N ARG A 157 -6.00 18.84 4.37
CA ARG A 157 -5.62 19.76 5.45
C ARG A 157 -4.17 19.62 5.89
N ILE A 158 -3.54 18.47 5.68
CA ILE A 158 -2.11 18.28 6.02
C ILE A 158 -1.15 18.57 4.85
N LEU A 159 -1.64 18.64 3.61
CA LEU A 159 -0.81 18.99 2.45
C LEU A 159 -0.34 20.45 2.49
N PRO A 160 0.70 20.84 1.72
CA PRO A 160 1.22 22.21 1.71
C PRO A 160 0.14 23.26 1.39
N GLY A 161 -0.16 24.11 2.37
CA GLY A 161 -1.20 25.13 2.31
C GLY A 161 -2.50 24.79 3.04
N GLY A 162 -2.64 23.54 3.50
CA GLY A 162 -3.65 23.16 4.48
C GLY A 162 -3.29 23.65 5.89
N ASP A 163 -4.32 23.75 6.73
CA ASP A 163 -4.26 24.32 8.07
C ASP A 163 -3.68 23.39 9.13
N HIS A 164 -3.60 22.08 8.85
CA HIS A 164 -2.96 21.06 9.70
C HIS A 164 -1.59 20.58 9.18
N ASN A 165 -0.98 21.32 8.24
CA ASN A 165 0.35 20.99 7.72
C ASN A 165 1.45 21.11 8.79
N GLY A 166 1.24 21.92 9.83
CA GLY A 166 2.19 22.06 10.94
C GLY A 166 2.38 20.75 11.70
N GLU A 167 1.26 20.18 12.13
CA GLU A 167 1.13 18.94 12.91
C GLU A 167 1.71 17.75 12.13
N PHE A 168 1.44 17.68 10.82
CA PHE A 168 2.02 16.63 10.00
C PHE A 168 3.55 16.77 9.87
N ARG A 169 4.09 17.99 9.76
CA ARG A 169 5.55 18.20 9.78
C ARG A 169 6.18 17.83 11.12
N GLU A 170 5.50 18.09 12.24
CA GLU A 170 5.97 17.66 13.56
C GLU A 170 6.05 16.13 13.67
N TYR A 171 5.08 15.41 13.09
CA TYR A 171 5.16 13.96 12.94
C TYR A 171 6.37 13.54 12.09
N LEU A 172 6.56 14.15 10.92
CA LEU A 172 7.72 13.84 10.06
C LEU A 172 9.06 14.20 10.73
N ASP A 173 9.08 15.19 11.60
CA ASP A 173 10.25 15.54 12.42
C ASP A 173 10.58 14.43 13.42
N ARG A 174 9.58 13.77 14.02
CA ARG A 174 9.77 12.60 14.87
C ARG A 174 10.27 11.39 14.09
N VAL A 175 9.73 11.15 12.89
CA VAL A 175 10.24 10.13 11.98
C VAL A 175 11.71 10.37 11.63
N ALA A 176 12.07 11.62 11.29
CA ALA A 176 13.46 11.99 11.03
C ALA A 176 14.37 11.85 12.26
N ARG A 177 13.87 12.21 13.46
CA ARG A 177 14.59 12.01 14.73
C ARG A 177 14.94 10.54 14.93
N LEU A 178 14.01 9.62 14.70
CA LEU A 178 14.31 8.18 14.78
C LEU A 178 15.36 7.78 13.76
N ALA A 179 15.16 8.15 12.49
CA ALA A 179 16.05 7.78 11.40
C ALA A 179 17.52 8.20 11.66
N HIS A 180 17.72 9.36 12.28
CA HIS A 180 19.05 9.85 12.68
C HIS A 180 19.60 9.17 13.95
N ALA A 181 18.73 8.69 14.85
CA ALA A 181 19.14 8.04 16.09
C ALA A 181 19.55 6.56 15.89
N ILE A 182 18.97 5.87 14.90
CA ILE A 182 19.26 4.46 14.62
C ILE A 182 20.62 4.31 13.91
N THR A 183 21.67 4.20 14.71
CA THR A 183 23.05 3.98 14.26
C THR A 183 23.58 2.65 14.78
N ASP A 184 24.43 1.98 14.00
CA ASP A 184 25.14 0.77 14.42
C ASP A 184 26.16 1.09 15.53
N ASP A 185 26.84 0.07 16.06
CA ASP A 185 27.82 0.23 17.13
C ASP A 185 29.08 1.03 16.71
N ARG A 186 29.22 1.34 15.42
CA ARG A 186 30.27 2.19 14.84
C ARG A 186 29.76 3.59 14.51
N GLY A 187 28.52 3.93 14.87
CA GLY A 187 27.89 5.22 14.60
C GLY A 187 27.44 5.40 13.13
N ARG A 188 27.38 4.34 12.34
CA ARG A 188 26.89 4.41 10.95
C ARG A 188 25.37 4.29 10.92
N PRO A 189 24.64 5.08 10.11
CA PRO A 189 23.19 4.97 10.01
C PRO A 189 22.74 3.56 9.59
N ILE A 190 21.76 3.02 10.31
CA ILE A 190 21.15 1.71 10.00
C ILE A 190 20.14 1.90 8.86
N PRO A 191 20.25 1.14 7.76
CA PRO A 191 19.26 1.20 6.68
C PRO A 191 17.88 0.65 7.09
N VAL A 192 16.84 1.32 6.63
CA VAL A 192 15.44 0.96 6.88
C VAL A 192 14.64 1.01 5.59
N ILE A 193 13.72 0.06 5.40
CA ILE A 193 12.65 0.15 4.40
C ILE A 193 11.47 0.89 5.07
N PHE A 194 11.20 2.14 4.70
CA PHE A 194 10.10 2.94 5.25
C PHE A 194 8.88 2.85 4.34
N ARG A 195 7.72 2.49 4.92
CA ARG A 195 6.46 2.18 4.21
C ARG A 195 5.30 3.02 4.76
N PRO A 196 5.22 4.32 4.39
CA PRO A 196 4.12 5.19 4.81
C PRO A 196 2.85 4.95 3.96
N PHE A 197 1.68 5.26 4.52
CA PHE A 197 0.39 5.31 3.80
C PHE A 197 0.03 4.05 2.98
N HIS A 198 0.31 2.87 3.53
CA HIS A 198 -0.01 1.57 2.94
C HIS A 198 -1.52 1.33 2.84
N GLU A 199 -1.92 0.38 2.00
CA GLU A 199 -3.32 -0.03 1.75
C GLU A 199 -4.26 1.11 1.30
N ASN A 200 -3.70 2.10 0.62
CA ASN A 200 -4.46 3.28 0.21
C ASN A 200 -5.48 3.03 -0.91
N SER A 201 -5.51 1.85 -1.53
CA SER A 201 -6.60 1.46 -2.42
C SER A 201 -7.89 1.14 -1.66
N GLY A 202 -7.78 0.75 -0.39
CA GLY A 202 -8.91 0.60 0.54
C GLY A 202 -9.35 1.94 1.14
N SER A 203 -10.29 1.88 2.08
CA SER A 203 -10.91 3.08 2.70
C SER A 203 -11.02 3.03 4.22
N TRP A 204 -10.32 2.10 4.87
CA TRP A 204 -10.28 1.95 6.32
C TRP A 204 -9.26 2.87 7.02
N PHE A 205 -8.33 3.46 6.27
CA PHE A 205 -7.41 4.49 6.77
C PHE A 205 -7.77 5.87 6.23
N TRP A 206 -7.47 6.94 6.98
CA TRP A 206 -7.78 8.32 6.56
C TRP A 206 -7.05 8.79 5.29
N TRP A 207 -6.02 8.07 4.85
CA TRP A 207 -5.33 8.30 3.56
C TRP A 207 -5.85 7.41 2.41
N GLY A 208 -6.86 6.58 2.67
CA GLY A 208 -7.45 5.66 1.71
C GLY A 208 -8.21 6.35 0.57
N ALA A 209 -8.63 5.56 -0.42
CA ALA A 209 -9.21 6.03 -1.67
C ALA A 209 -10.52 6.84 -1.49
N ALA A 210 -11.29 6.61 -0.42
CA ALA A 210 -12.46 7.42 -0.06
C ALA A 210 -12.11 8.84 0.38
N HIS A 211 -10.89 9.04 0.87
CA HIS A 211 -10.48 10.21 1.67
C HIS A 211 -9.36 11.00 0.99
N ALA A 212 -8.75 10.43 -0.06
CA ALA A 212 -7.74 11.07 -0.88
C ALA A 212 -7.94 10.71 -2.35
N SER A 213 -8.07 11.73 -3.21
CA SER A 213 -7.97 11.51 -4.66
C SER A 213 -6.59 10.92 -5.00
N PRO A 214 -6.44 10.19 -6.13
CA PRO A 214 -5.15 9.66 -6.54
C PRO A 214 -4.04 10.72 -6.59
N SER A 215 -4.36 11.91 -7.10
CA SER A 215 -3.43 13.04 -7.18
C SER A 215 -3.03 13.60 -5.81
N ARG A 216 -3.96 13.69 -4.85
CA ARG A 216 -3.67 14.10 -3.47
C ARG A 216 -2.81 13.07 -2.75
N TYR A 217 -3.09 11.78 -2.93
CA TYR A 217 -2.25 10.72 -2.36
C TYR A 217 -0.82 10.78 -2.93
N ILE A 218 -0.68 10.92 -4.25
CA ILE A 218 0.62 11.07 -4.92
C ILE A 218 1.39 12.27 -4.34
N GLU A 219 0.73 13.41 -4.15
CA GLU A 219 1.38 14.59 -3.57
C GLU A 219 1.68 14.43 -2.07
N LEU A 220 0.84 13.72 -1.31
CA LEU A 220 1.11 13.37 0.10
C LEU A 220 2.38 12.51 0.22
N TRP A 221 2.51 11.51 -0.65
CA TRP A 221 3.70 10.67 -0.74
C TRP A 221 4.94 11.49 -1.09
N ARG A 222 4.88 12.26 -2.19
CA ARG A 222 6.02 13.08 -2.65
C ARG A 222 6.44 14.07 -1.59
N TYR A 223 5.48 14.73 -0.95
CA TYR A 223 5.73 15.67 0.13
C TYR A 223 6.47 15.00 1.30
N THR A 224 6.05 13.78 1.69
CA THR A 224 6.69 13.00 2.75
C THR A 224 8.13 12.64 2.41
N VAL A 225 8.36 12.09 1.21
CA VAL A 225 9.71 11.75 0.73
C VAL A 225 10.60 12.99 0.68
N GLU A 226 10.14 14.08 0.06
CA GLU A 226 10.90 15.32 -0.06
C GLU A 226 11.19 15.96 1.28
N TYR A 227 10.23 15.96 2.21
CA TYR A 227 10.45 16.50 3.54
C TYR A 227 11.53 15.71 4.28
N LEU A 228 11.42 14.39 4.32
CA LEU A 228 12.40 13.53 5.00
C LEU A 228 13.78 13.59 4.33
N ARG A 229 13.84 13.40 3.01
CA ARG A 229 15.09 13.35 2.21
C ARG A 229 15.73 14.72 2.06
N ASP A 230 14.98 15.72 1.62
CA ASP A 230 15.53 17.00 1.19
C ASP A 230 15.57 18.03 2.32
N THR A 231 14.57 18.05 3.21
CA THR A 231 14.52 19.01 4.34
C THR A 231 15.23 18.44 5.56
N LYS A 232 14.90 17.22 5.98
CA LYS A 232 15.43 16.59 7.21
C LYS A 232 16.68 15.75 6.99
N LYS A 233 17.14 15.60 5.75
CA LYS A 233 18.40 14.93 5.36
C LYS A 233 18.47 13.47 5.83
N VAL A 234 17.33 12.79 5.83
CA VAL A 234 17.27 11.35 6.08
C VAL A 234 17.83 10.63 4.86
N HIS A 235 18.93 9.91 5.05
CA HIS A 235 19.66 9.23 3.98
C HIS A 235 19.79 7.71 4.19
N ASN A 236 19.12 7.18 5.22
CA ASN A 236 19.12 5.75 5.54
C ASN A 236 17.81 5.03 5.17
N PHE A 237 16.89 5.69 4.47
CA PHE A 237 15.63 5.08 4.03
C PHE A 237 15.66 4.57 2.59
N LEU A 238 15.02 3.42 2.38
CA LEU A 238 14.39 3.01 1.12
C LEU A 238 12.88 3.21 1.27
N TYR A 239 12.17 3.60 0.23
CA TYR A 239 10.73 3.85 0.30
C TYR A 239 9.91 2.72 -0.34
N ALA A 240 9.03 2.08 0.43
CA ALA A 240 8.19 0.97 -0.01
C ALA A 240 6.73 1.40 -0.19
N TYR A 241 6.21 1.29 -1.41
CA TYR A 241 4.82 1.64 -1.76
C TYR A 241 3.97 0.37 -1.87
N SER A 242 3.00 0.20 -0.98
CA SER A 242 2.08 -0.94 -0.96
C SER A 242 0.62 -0.48 -0.93
N PRO A 243 -0.02 -0.28 -2.09
CA PRO A 243 -1.38 0.26 -2.13
C PRO A 243 -2.46 -0.71 -1.60
N GLY A 244 -2.13 -1.97 -1.33
CA GLY A 244 -3.07 -3.04 -0.95
C GLY A 244 -2.83 -4.31 -1.75
N GLY A 245 -3.91 -5.05 -2.03
CA GLY A 245 -3.89 -6.29 -2.81
C GLY A 245 -5.15 -6.49 -3.67
N SER A 246 -5.27 -7.68 -4.28
CA SER A 246 -6.40 -8.10 -5.11
C SER A 246 -6.59 -7.31 -6.41
N TYR A 247 -5.51 -7.13 -7.17
CA TYR A 247 -5.51 -6.41 -8.46
C TYR A 247 -5.85 -7.32 -9.63
N GLY A 248 -5.87 -8.63 -9.42
CA GLY A 248 -6.12 -9.63 -10.47
C GLY A 248 -5.07 -9.60 -11.59
N GLY A 249 -3.85 -9.19 -11.28
CA GLY A 249 -2.75 -9.02 -12.23
C GLY A 249 -2.87 -7.79 -13.14
N VAL A 250 -3.77 -6.84 -12.85
CA VAL A 250 -3.99 -5.63 -13.65
C VAL A 250 -3.18 -4.44 -13.10
N SER A 251 -2.18 -4.01 -13.87
CA SER A 251 -1.23 -2.97 -13.45
C SER A 251 -1.85 -1.59 -13.28
N ASP A 252 -2.88 -1.24 -14.06
CA ASP A 252 -3.46 0.10 -14.06
C ASP A 252 -4.13 0.44 -12.72
N VAL A 253 -4.72 -0.57 -12.08
CA VAL A 253 -5.34 -0.42 -10.75
C VAL A 253 -4.25 -0.20 -9.69
N TYR A 254 -3.19 -1.02 -9.73
CA TYR A 254 -2.03 -0.88 -8.83
C TYR A 254 -1.35 0.48 -8.99
N LEU A 255 -1.12 0.92 -10.23
CA LEU A 255 -0.36 2.13 -10.54
C LEU A 255 -1.18 3.42 -10.42
N ARG A 256 -2.49 3.34 -10.14
CA ARG A 256 -3.40 4.50 -10.06
C ARG A 256 -2.91 5.57 -9.10
N THR A 257 -2.29 5.18 -7.98
CA THR A 257 -1.76 6.09 -6.96
C THR A 257 -0.23 6.07 -6.89
N TYR A 258 0.44 5.54 -7.93
CA TYR A 258 1.89 5.38 -7.96
C TYR A 258 2.60 6.75 -7.96
N PRO A 259 3.44 7.06 -6.95
CA PRO A 259 4.06 8.38 -6.82
C PRO A 259 5.09 8.73 -7.91
N GLY A 260 5.62 7.72 -8.59
CA GLY A 260 6.62 7.82 -9.65
C GLY A 260 7.97 7.18 -9.29
N ASP A 261 8.75 6.88 -10.33
CA ASP A 261 9.99 6.09 -10.23
C ASP A 261 11.10 6.70 -9.35
N ASP A 262 11.05 8.02 -9.13
CA ASP A 262 12.02 8.78 -8.31
C ASP A 262 11.60 8.91 -6.83
N PHE A 263 10.49 8.27 -6.44
CA PHE A 263 9.92 8.34 -5.09
C PHE A 263 9.67 6.97 -4.44
N VAL A 264 9.90 5.87 -5.16
CA VAL A 264 9.63 4.51 -4.69
C VAL A 264 10.82 3.61 -5.01
N ASP A 265 11.27 2.85 -4.03
CA ASP A 265 12.34 1.85 -4.17
C ASP A 265 11.79 0.42 -4.21
N VAL A 266 10.76 0.13 -3.41
CA VAL A 266 10.12 -1.19 -3.27
C VAL A 266 8.64 -1.11 -3.65
N LEU A 267 8.20 -2.00 -4.52
CA LEU A 267 6.80 -2.22 -4.90
C LEU A 267 6.22 -3.31 -4.00
N GLY A 268 5.34 -2.92 -3.09
CA GLY A 268 4.71 -3.79 -2.12
C GLY A 268 3.33 -4.27 -2.53
N TYR A 269 2.87 -5.29 -1.81
CA TYR A 269 1.60 -5.99 -1.92
C TYR A 269 1.17 -6.42 -0.52
N ASP A 270 -0.06 -6.08 -0.14
CA ASP A 270 -0.64 -6.40 1.17
C ASP A 270 -1.92 -7.22 0.93
N SER A 271 -1.97 -8.48 1.40
CA SER A 271 -3.13 -9.36 1.20
C SER A 271 -3.29 -10.40 2.29
N TYR A 272 -4.50 -10.50 2.84
CA TYR A 272 -4.84 -11.45 3.89
C TYR A 272 -5.90 -12.44 3.42
N ASP A 273 -5.72 -13.70 3.81
CA ASP A 273 -6.56 -14.81 3.40
C ASP A 273 -7.68 -15.09 4.41
N GLY A 274 -8.93 -15.00 3.96
CA GLY A 274 -10.11 -15.42 4.72
C GLY A 274 -10.70 -16.75 4.27
N SER A 275 -9.97 -17.55 3.49
CA SER A 275 -10.51 -18.66 2.70
C SER A 275 -9.76 -19.99 2.85
N ASP A 276 -8.91 -20.12 3.87
CA ASP A 276 -8.13 -21.34 4.17
C ASP A 276 -7.27 -21.81 2.98
N ALA A 277 -6.62 -20.85 2.31
CA ALA A 277 -5.84 -20.97 1.08
C ALA A 277 -6.65 -21.54 -0.09
N SER A 278 -7.85 -21.03 -0.32
CA SER A 278 -8.63 -21.39 -1.50
C SER A 278 -7.81 -21.19 -2.78
N PRO A 279 -7.95 -22.06 -3.80
CA PRO A 279 -7.24 -21.90 -5.07
C PRO A 279 -7.43 -20.53 -5.71
N GLN A 280 -8.61 -19.92 -5.56
CA GLN A 280 -8.93 -18.60 -6.10
C GLN A 280 -8.05 -17.51 -5.45
N TRP A 281 -7.98 -17.48 -4.12
CA TRP A 281 -7.16 -16.50 -3.41
C TRP A 281 -5.67 -16.73 -3.68
N VAL A 282 -5.19 -17.97 -3.62
CA VAL A 282 -3.79 -18.32 -3.89
C VAL A 282 -3.38 -17.91 -5.31
N ASN A 283 -4.22 -18.20 -6.31
CA ASN A 283 -3.96 -17.80 -7.70
C ASN A 283 -3.96 -16.27 -7.86
N GLY A 284 -4.80 -15.55 -7.10
CA GLY A 284 -4.81 -14.08 -7.06
C GLY A 284 -3.50 -13.51 -6.51
N VAL A 285 -3.01 -14.03 -5.39
CA VAL A 285 -1.72 -13.66 -4.79
C VAL A 285 -0.59 -13.91 -5.80
N VAL A 286 -0.55 -15.08 -6.42
CA VAL A 286 0.46 -15.41 -7.44
C VAL A 286 0.39 -14.44 -8.63
N ALA A 287 -0.80 -14.16 -9.15
CA ALA A 287 -0.99 -13.24 -10.28
C ALA A 287 -0.51 -11.81 -9.97
N ASP A 288 -0.83 -11.30 -8.78
CA ASP A 288 -0.44 -9.96 -8.35
C ASP A 288 1.07 -9.86 -8.08
N LEU A 289 1.66 -10.84 -7.39
CA LEU A 289 3.10 -10.88 -7.16
C LEU A 289 3.89 -11.01 -8.46
N ALA A 290 3.39 -11.82 -9.40
CA ALA A 290 3.95 -11.94 -10.75
C ALA A 290 3.90 -10.60 -11.51
N MET A 291 2.76 -9.89 -11.45
CA MET A 291 2.61 -8.54 -12.00
C MET A 291 3.65 -7.58 -11.41
N LEU A 292 3.79 -7.52 -10.08
CA LEU A 292 4.75 -6.64 -9.44
C LEU A 292 6.19 -6.97 -9.78
N ALA A 293 6.53 -8.26 -9.91
CA ALA A 293 7.85 -8.69 -10.32
C ALA A 293 8.21 -8.18 -11.73
N ARG A 294 7.25 -8.19 -12.68
CA ARG A 294 7.44 -7.63 -14.03
C ARG A 294 7.60 -6.11 -13.99
N ILE A 295 6.74 -5.39 -13.27
CA ILE A 295 6.85 -3.93 -13.11
C ILE A 295 8.19 -3.55 -12.46
N ALA A 296 8.64 -4.32 -11.46
CA ALA A 296 9.92 -4.11 -10.81
C ALA A 296 11.11 -4.31 -11.78
N ASP A 297 11.05 -5.25 -12.72
CA ASP A 297 12.09 -5.41 -13.73
C ASP A 297 12.15 -4.22 -14.67
N GLU A 298 11.00 -3.80 -15.20
CA GLU A 298 10.88 -2.68 -16.14
C GLU A 298 11.43 -1.39 -15.53
N LYS A 299 11.15 -1.16 -14.25
CA LYS A 299 11.54 0.07 -13.52
C LYS A 299 12.90 -0.04 -12.82
N GLY A 300 13.54 -1.21 -12.85
CA GLY A 300 14.78 -1.51 -12.13
C GLY A 300 14.64 -1.41 -10.61
N LYS A 301 13.46 -1.77 -10.09
CA LYS A 301 13.04 -1.74 -8.67
C LYS A 301 13.04 -3.15 -8.07
N VAL A 302 12.50 -3.26 -6.87
CA VAL A 302 12.28 -4.52 -6.14
C VAL A 302 10.79 -4.68 -5.86
N SER A 303 10.28 -5.92 -5.90
CA SER A 303 8.93 -6.25 -5.43
C SER A 303 8.95 -7.13 -4.18
N ALA A 304 7.92 -7.00 -3.33
CA ALA A 304 7.75 -7.74 -2.09
C ALA A 304 6.26 -7.96 -1.74
N ALA A 305 5.96 -9.04 -1.03
CA ALA A 305 4.73 -9.16 -0.26
C ALA A 305 4.97 -8.42 1.07
N THR A 306 4.68 -7.13 1.06
CA THR A 306 4.93 -6.23 2.19
C THR A 306 4.08 -6.60 3.41
N GLU A 307 2.91 -7.21 3.19
CA GLU A 307 2.12 -7.92 4.19
C GLU A 307 1.44 -9.15 3.56
N TYR A 308 1.44 -10.28 4.27
CA TYR A 308 0.61 -11.43 3.96
C TYR A 308 0.27 -12.22 5.23
N GLY A 309 -0.88 -12.88 5.26
CA GLY A 309 -1.26 -13.69 6.41
C GLY A 309 -2.69 -14.20 6.34
N ILE A 310 -3.14 -14.86 7.41
CA ILE A 310 -4.55 -15.23 7.60
C ILE A 310 -5.32 -14.03 8.14
N SER A 311 -6.50 -13.77 7.57
CA SER A 311 -7.36 -12.64 7.94
C SER A 311 -7.79 -12.70 9.41
N GLY A 312 -7.62 -11.58 10.10
CA GLY A 312 -7.85 -11.43 11.54
C GLY A 312 -6.71 -11.94 12.42
N ALA A 313 -6.28 -13.20 12.22
CA ALA A 313 -5.16 -13.90 12.88
C ALA A 313 -5.32 -15.41 12.69
N LEU A 314 -4.28 -16.18 13.04
CA LEU A 314 -4.41 -17.62 13.33
C LEU A 314 -5.48 -17.85 14.40
N LYS A 315 -6.15 -18.99 14.35
CA LYS A 315 -7.18 -19.36 15.33
C LYS A 315 -6.60 -20.27 16.41
N ALA A 316 -7.33 -20.39 17.52
CA ALA A 316 -7.03 -21.38 18.54
C ALA A 316 -7.04 -22.81 17.96
N ASN A 317 -6.28 -23.73 18.57
CA ASN A 317 -6.19 -25.12 18.12
C ASN A 317 -7.58 -25.76 17.95
N GLY A 318 -7.76 -26.48 16.85
CA GLY A 318 -9.03 -27.10 16.43
C GLY A 318 -9.96 -26.18 15.63
N SER A 319 -9.57 -24.92 15.37
CA SER A 319 -10.38 -23.94 14.64
C SER A 319 -9.75 -23.42 13.35
N ASN A 320 -8.53 -23.85 12.99
CA ASN A 320 -7.91 -23.49 11.72
C ASN A 320 -8.38 -24.44 10.61
N GLY A 321 -8.91 -23.89 9.51
CA GLY A 321 -9.48 -24.70 8.43
C GLY A 321 -8.43 -25.38 7.54
N ASN A 322 -7.21 -24.84 7.49
CA ASN A 322 -6.09 -25.41 6.74
C ASN A 322 -4.79 -25.39 7.57
N LEU A 323 -4.33 -26.57 7.97
CA LEU A 323 -3.10 -26.73 8.75
C LEU A 323 -1.81 -26.64 7.93
N ASN A 324 -1.89 -26.64 6.60
CA ASN A 324 -0.73 -26.56 5.69
C ASN A 324 -0.64 -25.20 4.97
N TRP A 325 -1.20 -24.15 5.57
CA TRP A 325 -1.37 -22.86 4.92
C TRP A 325 -0.05 -22.22 4.48
N TYR A 326 0.99 -22.23 5.32
CA TYR A 326 2.27 -21.59 5.02
C TYR A 326 2.94 -22.27 3.83
N THR A 327 3.07 -23.60 3.85
CA THR A 327 3.70 -24.33 2.75
C THR A 327 2.89 -24.24 1.46
N GLN A 328 1.56 -24.38 1.52
CA GLN A 328 0.70 -24.31 0.35
C GLN A 328 0.81 -22.97 -0.38
N VAL A 329 0.73 -21.85 0.35
CA VAL A 329 0.84 -20.51 -0.23
C VAL A 329 2.26 -20.28 -0.76
N PHE A 330 3.27 -20.68 0.00
CA PHE A 330 4.66 -20.49 -0.38
C PHE A 330 5.05 -21.29 -1.63
N ASP A 331 4.60 -22.53 -1.75
CA ASP A 331 4.86 -23.37 -2.92
C ASP A 331 4.20 -22.83 -4.18
N ALA A 332 2.99 -22.27 -4.07
CA ALA A 332 2.34 -21.60 -5.20
C ALA A 332 3.14 -20.39 -5.70
N ILE A 333 3.65 -19.56 -4.79
CA ILE A 333 4.53 -18.43 -5.14
C ILE A 333 5.82 -18.91 -5.80
N LYS A 334 6.45 -19.97 -5.27
CA LYS A 334 7.68 -20.54 -5.81
C LYS A 334 7.52 -21.16 -7.19
N ALA A 335 6.37 -21.77 -7.45
CA ALA A 335 6.09 -22.48 -8.70
C ALA A 335 5.97 -21.53 -9.90
N ASP A 336 5.49 -20.30 -9.69
CA ASP A 336 5.37 -19.31 -10.76
C ASP A 336 6.72 -18.63 -11.06
N PRO A 337 7.13 -18.52 -12.34
CA PRO A 337 8.44 -17.96 -12.72
C PRO A 337 8.61 -16.47 -12.41
N ASP A 338 7.52 -15.72 -12.27
CA ASP A 338 7.53 -14.30 -11.94
C ASP A 338 7.29 -14.07 -10.45
N ALA A 339 6.26 -14.67 -9.85
CA ALA A 339 5.91 -14.48 -8.43
C ALA A 339 7.04 -14.92 -7.50
N ARG A 340 7.81 -15.96 -7.86
CA ARG A 340 9.00 -16.40 -7.11
C ARG A 340 10.09 -15.33 -7.00
N ARG A 341 10.02 -14.27 -7.80
CA ARG A 341 10.97 -13.14 -7.78
C ARG A 341 10.56 -12.04 -6.80
N THR A 342 9.53 -12.29 -5.99
CA THR A 342 9.23 -11.59 -4.74
C THR A 342 10.43 -11.68 -3.81
N THR A 343 10.83 -10.56 -3.21
CA THR A 343 12.09 -10.49 -2.45
C THR A 343 11.91 -10.89 -1.00
N TYR A 344 10.84 -10.39 -0.38
CA TYR A 344 10.48 -10.73 0.99
C TYR A 344 8.96 -10.86 1.10
N ALA A 345 8.54 -11.62 2.10
CA ALA A 345 7.14 -11.79 2.47
C ALA A 345 7.03 -11.65 3.99
N MET A 346 6.24 -10.69 4.46
CA MET A 346 6.15 -10.37 5.89
C MET A 346 4.75 -10.64 6.44
N THR A 347 4.66 -11.38 7.55
CA THR A 347 3.41 -11.56 8.30
C THR A 347 3.29 -10.59 9.48
N TRP A 348 2.09 -10.50 10.06
CA TRP A 348 1.75 -9.50 11.06
C TRP A 348 2.09 -9.91 12.51
N THR A 349 1.79 -9.03 13.47
CA THR A 349 2.28 -9.11 14.85
C THR A 349 1.61 -10.21 15.67
N ASN A 350 2.41 -10.92 16.47
CA ASN A 350 1.93 -11.74 17.59
C ASN A 350 1.61 -10.88 18.84
N PHE A 351 0.45 -10.21 18.89
CA PHE A 351 0.07 -9.36 20.03
C PHE A 351 -0.20 -10.16 21.32
N GLY A 352 -0.66 -11.40 21.18
CA GLY A 352 -0.98 -12.30 22.29
C GLY A 352 -1.89 -13.44 21.84
N ALA A 353 -2.38 -14.25 22.77
CA ALA A 353 -3.19 -15.44 22.49
C ALA A 353 -4.50 -15.16 21.72
N GLU A 354 -5.00 -13.93 21.75
CA GLU A 354 -6.21 -13.52 21.01
C GLU A 354 -5.93 -13.13 19.56
N GLN A 355 -4.70 -12.68 19.24
CA GLN A 355 -4.34 -12.20 17.92
C GLN A 355 -2.85 -12.42 17.63
N PHE A 356 -2.55 -13.40 16.79
CA PHE A 356 -1.20 -13.77 16.39
C PHE A 356 -1.15 -14.38 14.99
N PHE A 357 -0.01 -14.26 14.30
CA PHE A 357 0.16 -14.63 12.89
C PHE A 357 1.33 -15.57 12.62
N VAL A 358 2.17 -15.83 13.63
CA VAL A 358 3.20 -16.89 13.63
C VAL A 358 2.83 -17.90 14.71
N PRO A 359 2.76 -19.21 14.40
CA PRO A 359 2.43 -20.22 15.39
C PRO A 359 3.55 -20.33 16.44
N HIS A 360 3.19 -20.65 17.67
CA HIS A 360 4.12 -20.68 18.80
C HIS A 360 4.34 -22.10 19.31
N PRO A 361 5.52 -22.40 19.89
CA PRO A 361 5.75 -23.64 20.62
C PRO A 361 4.92 -23.68 21.91
N ALA A 362 4.90 -24.84 22.59
CA ALA A 362 4.29 -24.94 23.90
C ALA A 362 4.98 -24.02 24.91
N THR A 363 4.20 -23.32 25.73
CA THR A 363 4.63 -22.58 26.92
C THR A 363 4.06 -23.26 28.17
N ASP A 364 4.29 -22.69 29.35
CA ASP A 364 3.70 -23.19 30.60
C ASP A 364 2.16 -23.14 30.57
N ASP A 365 1.60 -22.14 29.88
CA ASP A 365 0.16 -21.84 29.86
C ASP A 365 -0.55 -22.21 28.55
N LEU A 366 0.21 -22.40 27.45
CA LEU A 366 -0.35 -22.68 26.12
C LEU A 366 0.26 -23.95 25.52
N PRO A 367 -0.55 -24.86 24.95
CA PRO A 367 -0.01 -25.97 24.16
C PRO A 367 0.66 -25.46 22.88
N GLU A 368 1.48 -26.30 22.23
CA GLU A 368 2.03 -26.00 20.90
C GLU A 368 0.87 -25.70 19.91
N HIS A 369 1.02 -24.64 19.11
CA HIS A 369 0.02 -24.30 18.10
C HIS A 369 0.00 -25.33 16.97
N GLU A 370 -1.19 -25.72 16.53
CA GLU A 370 -1.37 -26.82 15.57
C GLU A 370 -0.78 -26.58 14.17
N MET A 371 -0.50 -25.32 13.82
CA MET A 371 0.15 -24.96 12.56
C MET A 371 1.68 -24.81 12.68
N LEU A 372 2.27 -24.98 13.87
CA LEU A 372 3.73 -24.91 14.03
C LEU A 372 4.48 -25.97 13.19
N PRO A 373 4.01 -27.22 13.04
CA PRO A 373 4.64 -28.19 12.14
C PRO A 373 4.73 -27.72 10.69
N ASP A 374 3.70 -27.06 10.16
CA ASP A 374 3.70 -26.50 8.81
C ASP A 374 4.63 -25.29 8.70
N PHE A 375 4.66 -24.43 9.71
CA PHE A 375 5.60 -23.31 9.75
C PHE A 375 7.07 -23.78 9.82
N ARG A 376 7.36 -24.88 10.53
CA ARG A 376 8.67 -25.54 10.53
C ARG A 376 9.01 -26.08 9.14
N ALA A 377 8.05 -26.70 8.44
CA ALA A 377 8.26 -27.15 7.07
C ALA A 377 8.50 -25.99 6.08
N PHE A 378 7.81 -24.86 6.28
CA PHE A 378 8.07 -23.61 5.55
C PHE A 378 9.48 -23.07 5.83
N TYR A 379 9.96 -23.13 7.08
CA TYR A 379 11.32 -22.74 7.45
C TYR A 379 12.39 -23.66 6.83
N ASP A 380 12.16 -24.98 6.84
CA ASP A 380 13.10 -25.97 6.30
C ASP A 380 13.21 -25.91 4.75
N ASP A 381 12.32 -25.19 4.07
CA ASP A 381 12.40 -25.00 2.63
C ASP A 381 13.58 -24.11 2.24
N PRO A 382 14.50 -24.55 1.36
CA PRO A 382 15.71 -23.79 1.02
C PRO A 382 15.45 -22.49 0.25
N TYR A 383 14.22 -22.26 -0.21
CA TYR A 383 13.81 -21.01 -0.81
C TYR A 383 13.25 -20.02 0.22
N SER A 384 12.99 -20.46 1.46
CA SER A 384 12.66 -19.62 2.60
C SER A 384 13.95 -19.15 3.25
N VAL A 385 14.09 -17.84 3.50
CA VAL A 385 15.34 -17.25 3.95
C VAL A 385 15.10 -16.49 5.25
N PHE A 386 15.79 -16.90 6.30
CA PHE A 386 15.75 -16.35 7.65
C PHE A 386 17.06 -15.61 7.94
N ALA A 387 17.29 -15.23 9.19
CA ALA A 387 18.40 -14.34 9.54
C ALA A 387 19.77 -15.01 9.38
N ASP A 388 19.91 -16.29 9.69
CA ASP A 388 21.18 -17.02 9.62
C ASP A 388 21.71 -17.16 8.19
N GLU A 389 20.84 -17.15 7.17
CA GLU A 389 21.25 -17.18 5.77
C GLU A 389 21.66 -15.79 5.21
N LEU A 390 21.47 -14.72 5.97
CA LEU A 390 21.79 -13.36 5.51
C LEU A 390 23.31 -13.15 5.43
N ALA A 391 23.78 -12.89 4.20
CA ALA A 391 25.17 -12.58 3.95
C ALA A 391 25.35 -11.29 3.11
N HIS A 392 26.34 -10.48 3.52
CA HIS A 392 26.78 -9.29 2.81
C HIS A 392 25.71 -8.21 2.58
N VAL A 393 24.64 -8.17 3.38
CA VAL A 393 23.49 -7.24 3.24
C VAL A 393 23.93 -5.79 3.12
N TYR A 394 24.84 -5.34 3.99
CA TYR A 394 25.18 -3.92 4.17
C TYR A 394 26.59 -3.50 3.67
N ASN A 395 27.33 -4.37 2.97
CA ASN A 395 28.72 -4.07 2.55
C ASN A 395 29.00 -4.27 1.04
N ARG A 396 27.97 -4.27 0.19
CA ARG A 396 28.10 -4.35 -1.27
C ARG A 396 28.64 -3.04 -1.86
N ARG A 397 29.52 -3.17 -2.87
CA ARG A 397 30.03 -2.00 -3.61
C ARG A 397 28.98 -1.49 -4.59
N THR A 398 28.51 -0.26 -4.36
CA THR A 398 27.43 0.36 -5.16
C THR A 398 27.75 1.78 -5.57
N LYS A 399 27.09 2.27 -6.63
CA LYS A 399 27.07 3.68 -7.03
C LYS A 399 25.62 4.12 -7.24
N ALA A 400 25.23 5.23 -6.63
CA ALA A 400 23.95 5.86 -6.91
C ALA A 400 23.93 6.41 -8.34
N VAL A 401 22.80 6.26 -9.01
CA VAL A 401 22.51 6.93 -10.28
C VAL A 401 21.86 8.27 -9.95
N SER A 402 22.41 9.37 -10.48
CA SER A 402 21.83 10.69 -10.29
C SER A 402 20.45 10.79 -10.94
N GLN A 403 19.52 11.40 -10.23
CA GLN A 403 18.17 11.64 -10.74
C GLN A 403 18.19 12.76 -11.80
N GLN A 404 17.25 12.67 -12.74
CA GLN A 404 17.05 13.75 -13.70
C GLN A 404 16.24 14.89 -13.06
N PRO A 405 16.31 16.10 -13.61
CA PRO A 405 15.44 17.19 -13.20
C PRO A 405 13.99 16.78 -13.33
N LEU A 406 13.24 17.06 -12.27
CA LEU A 406 11.84 16.71 -12.11
C LEU A 406 11.10 17.96 -11.65
N ALA A 407 9.83 18.08 -12.03
CA ALA A 407 8.93 19.05 -11.43
C ALA A 407 7.54 18.45 -11.27
N HIS A 408 6.81 18.95 -10.29
CA HIS A 408 5.41 18.60 -10.07
C HIS A 408 4.63 19.79 -9.49
N ILE A 409 3.32 19.79 -9.71
CA ILE A 409 2.42 20.82 -9.20
C ILE A 409 1.85 20.31 -7.86
N VAL A 410 2.30 20.92 -6.78
CA VAL A 410 1.93 20.57 -5.40
C VAL A 410 0.52 21.03 -5.08
N SER A 411 0.14 22.22 -5.57
CA SER A 411 -1.22 22.74 -5.45
C SER A 411 -1.54 23.70 -6.60
N PRO A 412 -2.76 23.73 -7.14
CA PRO A 412 -3.77 22.69 -6.98
C PRO A 412 -3.32 21.37 -7.65
N THR A 413 -3.59 20.22 -7.00
CA THR A 413 -3.30 18.89 -7.55
C THR A 413 -4.17 18.61 -8.77
N ASP A 414 -3.84 17.59 -9.56
CA ASP A 414 -4.69 17.21 -10.70
C ASP A 414 -6.10 16.86 -10.22
N ARG A 415 -7.11 17.33 -10.95
CA ARG A 415 -8.54 17.27 -10.63
C ARG A 415 -8.95 17.91 -9.31
N GLU A 416 -8.10 18.72 -8.68
CA GLU A 416 -8.50 19.45 -7.47
C GLU A 416 -9.61 20.47 -7.80
N ARG A 417 -10.60 20.56 -6.90
CA ARG A 417 -11.68 21.54 -6.97
C ARG A 417 -11.30 22.81 -6.20
N VAL A 418 -11.34 23.94 -6.89
CA VAL A 418 -11.10 25.26 -6.30
C VAL A 418 -12.39 26.05 -6.27
N THR A 419 -12.89 26.37 -5.07
CA THR A 419 -14.18 27.07 -4.88
C THR A 419 -14.01 28.54 -4.53
N THR A 420 -12.77 29.05 -4.45
CA THR A 420 -12.46 30.43 -4.10
C THR A 420 -12.01 31.24 -5.32
N PRO A 421 -12.25 32.56 -5.36
CA PRO A 421 -11.83 33.41 -6.49
C PRO A 421 -10.31 33.47 -6.72
N THR A 422 -9.53 33.00 -5.76
CA THR A 422 -8.07 32.91 -5.85
C THR A 422 -7.58 31.62 -5.20
N THR A 423 -6.53 31.03 -5.77
CA THR A 423 -5.79 29.92 -5.15
C THR A 423 -4.28 30.14 -5.26
N THR A 424 -3.51 29.46 -4.41
CA THR A 424 -2.05 29.48 -4.46
C THR A 424 -1.54 28.31 -5.30
N ILE A 425 -0.82 28.63 -6.37
CA ILE A 425 -0.07 27.65 -7.14
C ILE A 425 1.25 27.39 -6.42
N ARG A 426 1.57 26.11 -6.18
CA ARG A 426 2.87 25.65 -5.67
C ARG A 426 3.46 24.64 -6.63
N VAL A 427 4.71 24.86 -7.02
CA VAL A 427 5.44 23.98 -7.93
C VAL A 427 6.77 23.61 -7.30
N LYS A 428 7.05 22.32 -7.19
CA LYS A 428 8.36 21.82 -6.82
C LYS A 428 9.18 21.63 -8.09
N VAL A 429 10.43 22.10 -8.07
CA VAL A 429 11.45 21.72 -9.05
C VAL A 429 12.56 21.02 -8.27
N ALA A 430 12.74 19.72 -8.53
CA ALA A 430 13.73 18.87 -7.88
C ALA A 430 14.92 18.60 -8.81
N ASN A 431 16.07 18.29 -8.21
CA ASN A 431 17.30 17.87 -8.91
C ASN A 431 17.87 18.88 -9.93
N ALA A 432 17.39 20.13 -9.89
CA ALA A 432 17.89 21.23 -10.70
C ALA A 432 17.47 22.58 -10.12
N LYS A 433 18.12 23.65 -10.58
CA LYS A 433 17.66 25.03 -10.36
C LYS A 433 17.02 25.56 -11.63
N ALA A 434 15.76 25.98 -11.53
CA ALA A 434 15.09 26.67 -12.62
C ALA A 434 15.51 28.14 -12.65
N SER A 435 15.82 28.64 -13.85
CA SER A 435 16.05 30.07 -14.10
C SER A 435 14.75 30.86 -14.11
N ARG A 436 13.64 30.21 -14.48
CA ARG A 436 12.30 30.78 -14.51
C ARG A 436 11.26 29.67 -14.42
N VAL A 437 10.22 29.89 -13.63
CA VAL A 437 9.03 29.05 -13.57
C VAL A 437 7.80 29.93 -13.79
N TRP A 438 6.85 29.48 -14.60
CA TRP A 438 5.63 30.23 -14.91
C TRP A 438 4.48 29.28 -15.23
N TYR A 439 3.25 29.80 -15.17
CA TYR A 439 2.06 29.07 -15.57
C TYR A 439 1.25 29.83 -16.62
N THR A 440 0.40 29.09 -17.32
CA THR A 440 -0.65 29.55 -18.24
C THR A 440 -1.95 28.80 -17.92
N VAL A 441 -3.09 29.38 -18.28
CA VAL A 441 -4.42 28.86 -17.93
C VAL A 441 -5.24 28.63 -19.19
N GLY A 442 -5.74 27.40 -19.39
CA GLY A 442 -6.47 27.00 -20.59
C GLY A 442 -5.61 27.19 -21.84
N ASP A 443 -6.19 27.86 -22.84
CA ASP A 443 -5.51 28.23 -24.09
C ASP A 443 -5.01 29.68 -24.10
N LYS A 444 -5.07 30.37 -22.96
CA LYS A 444 -4.60 31.76 -22.83
C LYS A 444 -3.07 31.80 -22.92
N ALA A 445 -2.55 32.62 -23.83
CA ALA A 445 -1.10 32.77 -24.03
C ALA A 445 -0.37 33.54 -22.91
N LYS A 446 -1.12 34.25 -22.05
CA LYS A 446 -0.55 35.08 -20.97
C LYS A 446 0.18 34.21 -19.94
N GLN A 447 1.45 34.49 -19.74
CA GLN A 447 2.32 33.80 -18.78
C GLN A 447 2.35 34.55 -17.45
N TYR A 448 2.24 33.81 -16.35
CA TYR A 448 2.30 34.34 -14.99
C TYR A 448 3.50 33.73 -14.26
N PRO A 449 4.47 34.55 -13.79
CA PRO A 449 5.67 34.03 -13.14
C PRO A 449 5.36 33.45 -11.75
N LEU A 450 6.04 32.36 -11.40
CA LEU A 450 6.07 31.78 -10.05
C LEU A 450 7.41 32.11 -9.39
N ARG A 451 7.38 32.63 -8.16
CA ARG A 451 8.58 33.06 -7.43
C ARG A 451 9.04 31.95 -6.50
N TYR A 452 10.34 31.69 -6.46
CA TYR A 452 10.89 30.73 -5.51
C TYR A 452 10.77 31.28 -4.07
N ASP A 453 10.12 30.53 -3.20
CA ASP A 453 10.04 30.77 -1.77
C ASP A 453 11.04 29.84 -1.06
N PRO A 454 12.12 30.36 -0.48
CA PRO A 454 13.13 29.54 0.19
C PRO A 454 12.62 28.90 1.49
N ALA A 455 11.56 29.42 2.12
CA ALA A 455 11.04 28.88 3.36
C ALA A 455 10.28 27.56 3.12
N SER A 456 9.47 27.50 2.06
CA SER A 456 8.76 26.28 1.66
C SER A 456 9.54 25.41 0.67
N GLY A 457 10.49 25.99 -0.06
CA GLY A 457 11.23 25.31 -1.13
C GLY A 457 10.43 25.14 -2.43
N TYR A 458 9.31 25.86 -2.59
CA TYR A 458 8.44 25.82 -3.76
C TYR A 458 8.54 27.11 -4.60
N HIS A 459 8.23 27.00 -5.89
CA HIS A 459 7.88 28.16 -6.70
C HIS A 459 6.39 28.45 -6.52
N THR A 460 6.06 29.65 -6.03
CA THR A 460 4.72 30.03 -5.61
C THR A 460 4.19 31.24 -6.37
N GLY A 461 2.86 31.32 -6.49
CA GLY A 461 2.16 32.47 -7.05
C GLY A 461 0.65 32.34 -6.88
N THR A 462 -0.05 33.47 -6.91
CA THR A 462 -1.51 33.49 -6.76
C THR A 462 -2.18 33.44 -8.13
N TRP A 463 -3.01 32.42 -8.35
CA TRP A 463 -3.91 32.39 -9.50
C TRP A 463 -5.16 33.18 -9.17
N GLN A 464 -5.30 34.33 -9.83
CA GLN A 464 -6.50 35.15 -9.85
C GLN A 464 -7.54 34.52 -10.80
N ILE A 465 -8.43 33.69 -10.25
CA ILE A 465 -9.48 33.00 -11.01
C ILE A 465 -10.64 33.97 -11.28
N GLY A 466 -11.06 34.71 -10.25
CA GLY A 466 -12.23 35.60 -10.29
C GLY A 466 -13.55 34.82 -10.15
N ALA A 467 -14.50 35.39 -9.40
CA ALA A 467 -15.74 34.72 -9.04
C ALA A 467 -16.58 34.25 -10.25
N ALA A 468 -16.52 34.97 -11.36
CA ALA A 468 -17.27 34.64 -12.57
C ALA A 468 -16.79 33.36 -13.29
N ASN A 469 -15.58 32.88 -13.00
CA ASN A 469 -15.03 31.65 -13.59
C ASN A 469 -15.17 30.43 -12.64
N LEU A 470 -15.92 30.57 -11.54
CA LEU A 470 -16.21 29.49 -10.59
C LEU A 470 -17.53 28.80 -10.97
N ASP A 471 -17.56 28.23 -12.17
CA ASP A 471 -18.77 27.78 -12.89
C ASP A 471 -18.82 26.26 -13.11
N ASN A 472 -18.10 25.49 -12.29
CA ASN A 472 -17.90 24.04 -12.36
C ASN A 472 -17.19 23.54 -13.63
N THR A 473 -16.40 24.39 -14.29
CA THR A 473 -15.65 24.00 -15.50
C THR A 473 -14.29 23.38 -15.18
N VAL A 474 -13.85 22.44 -16.04
CA VAL A 474 -12.50 21.88 -16.00
C VAL A 474 -11.55 22.81 -16.77
N THR A 475 -10.54 23.35 -16.08
CA THR A 475 -9.56 24.28 -16.63
C THR A 475 -8.15 23.73 -16.55
N GLN A 476 -7.42 23.74 -17.67
CA GLN A 476 -6.03 23.28 -17.73
C GLN A 476 -5.06 24.30 -17.10
N LEU A 477 -4.39 23.93 -16.02
CA LEU A 477 -3.25 24.63 -15.45
C LEU A 477 -1.95 24.06 -16.02
N LYS A 478 -1.31 24.81 -16.92
CA LYS A 478 -0.07 24.39 -17.57
C LYS A 478 1.11 25.14 -16.94
N VAL A 479 2.08 24.42 -16.39
CA VAL A 479 3.30 24.97 -15.76
C VAL A 479 4.52 24.64 -16.61
N LYS A 480 5.45 25.59 -16.70
CA LYS A 480 6.75 25.39 -17.36
C LYS A 480 7.89 25.86 -16.48
N ALA A 481 8.97 25.09 -16.45
CA ALA A 481 10.22 25.41 -15.75
C ALA A 481 11.41 25.38 -16.73
N ALA A 482 12.09 26.52 -16.88
CA ALA A 482 13.27 26.65 -17.72
C ALA A 482 14.54 26.34 -16.91
N ILE A 483 15.22 25.25 -17.26
CA ILE A 483 16.45 24.82 -16.62
C ILE A 483 17.64 25.16 -17.54
N PRO A 484 18.65 25.93 -17.08
CA PRO A 484 19.81 26.27 -17.90
C PRO A 484 20.50 25.02 -18.47
N GLY A 485 20.73 25.03 -19.79
CA GLY A 485 21.43 23.93 -20.49
C GLY A 485 20.65 22.62 -20.61
N ARG A 486 19.35 22.60 -20.30
CA ARG A 486 18.49 21.41 -20.39
C ARG A 486 17.16 21.73 -21.06
N ALA A 487 16.44 20.69 -21.47
CA ALA A 487 15.06 20.84 -21.91
C ALA A 487 14.20 21.43 -20.77
N ARG A 488 13.21 22.24 -21.14
CA ARG A 488 12.23 22.75 -20.19
C ARG A 488 11.35 21.61 -19.67
N LEU A 489 10.99 21.68 -18.40
CA LEU A 489 9.98 20.80 -17.83
C LEU A 489 8.60 21.41 -18.10
N GLU A 490 7.65 20.59 -18.52
CA GLU A 490 6.26 20.99 -18.77
C GLU A 490 5.33 20.08 -18.00
N LEU A 491 4.36 20.68 -17.31
CA LEU A 491 3.40 19.99 -16.46
C LEU A 491 2.01 20.51 -16.79
N THR A 492 1.00 19.65 -16.67
CA THR A 492 -0.39 20.04 -16.85
C THR A 492 -1.24 19.34 -15.81
N ASN A 493 -2.01 20.13 -15.04
CA ASN A 493 -3.08 19.63 -14.18
C ASN A 493 -4.42 20.15 -14.72
N SER A 494 -5.45 19.31 -14.69
CA SER A 494 -6.84 19.71 -14.93
C SER A 494 -7.46 20.14 -13.61
N VAL A 495 -7.86 21.40 -13.45
CA VAL A 495 -8.41 21.94 -12.19
C VAL A 495 -9.89 22.25 -12.37
N ILE A 496 -10.73 21.85 -11.42
CA ILE A 496 -12.18 22.11 -11.48
C ILE A 496 -12.46 23.43 -10.77
N LEU A 497 -13.01 24.42 -11.46
CA LEU A 497 -13.25 25.76 -10.92
C LEU A 497 -14.71 25.91 -10.52
N GLY A 498 -14.98 26.16 -9.23
CA GLY A 498 -16.31 26.36 -8.69
C GLY A 498 -16.80 25.23 -7.81
N ALA A 499 -17.86 25.54 -7.04
CA ALA A 499 -18.52 24.54 -6.21
C ALA A 499 -19.12 23.45 -7.10
N LYS A 500 -19.14 22.22 -6.58
CA LYS A 500 -19.93 21.17 -7.20
C LYS A 500 -21.40 21.62 -7.18
N PRO A 501 -22.16 21.49 -8.29
CA PRO A 501 -23.59 21.68 -8.26
C PRO A 501 -24.18 20.82 -7.13
N PRO A 502 -24.97 21.40 -6.22
CA PRO A 502 -25.55 20.63 -5.13
C PRO A 502 -26.46 19.56 -5.74
N MET A 503 -26.24 18.31 -5.35
CA MET A 503 -27.25 17.29 -5.57
C MET A 503 -28.48 17.63 -4.72
N PRO A 504 -29.71 17.42 -5.21
CA PRO A 504 -30.90 17.53 -4.38
C PRO A 504 -30.75 16.66 -3.12
N PRO A 505 -31.35 17.05 -1.97
CA PRO A 505 -31.41 16.19 -0.80
C PRO A 505 -31.87 14.77 -1.16
N GLY A 506 -31.26 13.76 -0.56
CA GLY A 506 -31.57 12.36 -0.84
C GLY A 506 -30.90 11.76 -2.07
N VAL A 507 -30.18 12.51 -2.92
CA VAL A 507 -29.53 11.94 -4.11
C VAL A 507 -28.13 11.43 -3.78
N VAL A 508 -27.85 10.16 -4.11
CA VAL A 508 -26.50 9.57 -4.06
C VAL A 508 -25.71 10.02 -5.28
N ASP A 509 -26.24 9.72 -6.47
CA ASP A 509 -25.69 10.11 -7.76
C ASP A 509 -26.74 9.90 -8.86
N ASP A 510 -26.85 10.85 -9.77
CA ASP A 510 -27.62 10.76 -11.01
C ASP A 510 -26.70 10.61 -12.24
N PHE A 511 -25.38 10.58 -12.01
CA PHE A 511 -24.30 10.41 -12.97
C PHE A 511 -24.18 11.46 -14.10
N GLU A 512 -25.17 12.32 -14.29
CA GLU A 512 -25.17 13.39 -15.30
C GLU A 512 -24.13 14.48 -15.03
N GLY A 513 -23.77 14.68 -13.76
CA GLY A 513 -22.83 15.71 -13.33
C GLY A 513 -21.36 15.39 -13.59
N HIS A 514 -21.02 14.16 -14.02
CA HIS A 514 -19.63 13.75 -14.23
C HIS A 514 -19.17 14.07 -15.65
N PRO A 515 -18.11 14.89 -15.84
CA PRO A 515 -17.63 15.24 -17.17
C PRO A 515 -16.91 14.09 -17.89
N ASP A 516 -16.41 13.09 -17.16
CA ASP A 516 -15.70 11.93 -17.69
C ASP A 516 -15.58 10.80 -16.64
N ASP A 517 -15.14 9.62 -17.09
CA ASP A 517 -14.83 8.46 -16.23
C ASP A 517 -13.86 8.78 -15.08
N THR A 518 -12.95 9.74 -15.27
CA THR A 518 -11.95 10.08 -14.25
C THR A 518 -12.61 10.82 -13.10
N ALA A 519 -13.51 11.75 -13.39
CA ALA A 519 -14.33 12.42 -12.39
C ALA A 519 -15.20 11.41 -11.64
N LEU A 520 -15.89 10.51 -12.34
CA LEU A 520 -16.66 9.42 -11.74
C LEU A 520 -15.80 8.59 -10.77
N ARG A 521 -14.68 8.04 -11.25
CA ARG A 521 -13.76 7.19 -10.45
C ARG A 521 -13.14 7.93 -9.26
N SER A 522 -13.08 9.25 -9.29
CA SER A 522 -12.55 10.03 -8.16
C SER A 522 -13.54 10.19 -7.01
N GLU A 523 -14.84 9.98 -7.25
CA GLU A 523 -15.88 10.10 -6.22
C GLU A 523 -16.25 8.77 -5.56
N TYR A 524 -15.78 7.66 -6.12
CA TYR A 524 -16.05 6.31 -5.63
C TYR A 524 -14.75 5.62 -5.22
N SER A 525 -14.73 5.09 -4.00
CA SER A 525 -13.73 4.11 -3.58
C SER A 525 -13.94 2.80 -4.31
N THR A 526 -12.86 2.07 -4.57
CA THR A 526 -12.90 0.74 -5.19
C THR A 526 -12.59 -0.32 -4.14
N TYR A 527 -13.38 -1.39 -4.11
CA TYR A 527 -13.14 -2.59 -3.30
C TYR A 527 -12.94 -3.78 -4.24
N GLY A 528 -11.81 -4.49 -4.12
CA GLY A 528 -11.46 -5.59 -5.03
C GLY A 528 -11.20 -5.12 -6.47
N SER A 529 -11.20 -6.07 -7.41
CA SER A 529 -11.01 -5.81 -8.84
C SER A 529 -12.34 -5.49 -9.52
N ASN A 530 -12.54 -4.23 -9.87
CA ASN A 530 -13.64 -3.76 -10.72
C ASN A 530 -13.21 -2.51 -11.48
N THR A 531 -14.01 -2.13 -12.48
CA THR A 531 -13.87 -0.84 -13.15
C THR A 531 -15.25 -0.18 -13.22
N ILE A 532 -15.27 1.13 -13.09
CA ILE A 532 -16.47 1.93 -13.34
C ILE A 532 -16.25 2.92 -14.48
N SER A 533 -17.27 3.14 -15.29
CA SER A 533 -17.26 4.13 -16.38
C SER A 533 -18.65 4.72 -16.57
N LEU A 534 -18.73 5.83 -17.28
CA LEU A 534 -19.99 6.40 -17.74
C LEU A 534 -20.45 5.65 -19.01
N ALA A 535 -21.75 5.42 -19.14
CA ALA A 535 -22.35 4.82 -20.32
C ALA A 535 -23.69 5.50 -20.66
N ASP A 536 -23.98 5.66 -21.96
CA ASP A 536 -25.27 6.22 -22.40
C ASP A 536 -26.40 5.23 -22.11
N ALA A 537 -27.25 5.54 -21.13
CA ALA A 537 -28.41 4.73 -20.76
C ALA A 537 -29.47 5.56 -20.03
N ASN A 538 -30.68 5.01 -19.87
CA ASN A 538 -31.80 5.67 -19.15
C ASN A 538 -32.16 7.10 -19.65
N GLY A 539 -31.80 7.45 -20.89
CA GLY A 539 -32.06 8.78 -21.45
C GLY A 539 -30.98 9.82 -21.14
N GLY A 540 -29.89 9.42 -20.51
CA GLY A 540 -28.72 10.26 -20.20
C GLY A 540 -27.49 9.40 -19.93
N THR A 541 -26.82 9.66 -18.82
CA THR A 541 -25.56 9.03 -18.43
C THR A 541 -25.78 8.12 -17.23
N ALA A 542 -25.40 6.85 -17.33
CA ALA A 542 -25.47 5.88 -16.23
C ALA A 542 -24.08 5.40 -15.79
N LEU A 543 -23.99 4.88 -14.58
CA LEU A 543 -22.85 4.11 -14.10
C LEU A 543 -22.82 2.74 -14.76
N LYS A 544 -21.74 2.43 -15.47
CA LYS A 544 -21.37 1.05 -15.81
C LYS A 544 -20.40 0.52 -14.78
N PHE A 545 -20.76 -0.58 -14.13
CA PHE A 545 -19.91 -1.32 -13.19
C PHE A 545 -19.50 -2.64 -13.81
N ASP A 546 -18.21 -2.81 -14.09
CA ASP A 546 -17.58 -4.05 -14.54
C ASP A 546 -16.95 -4.83 -13.39
N TYR A 547 -17.28 -6.11 -13.24
CA TYR A 547 -16.69 -6.99 -12.22
C TYR A 547 -15.94 -8.18 -12.83
N ASP A 548 -14.95 -8.70 -12.10
CA ASP A 548 -14.20 -9.92 -12.43
C ASP A 548 -13.94 -10.77 -11.17
N PHE A 549 -14.49 -11.98 -11.13
CA PHE A 549 -14.34 -12.98 -10.06
C PHE A 549 -13.31 -14.06 -10.36
N THR A 550 -12.42 -13.84 -11.34
CA THR A 550 -11.35 -14.81 -11.66
C THR A 550 -10.46 -15.11 -10.44
N PHE A 551 -10.22 -14.11 -9.58
CA PHE A 551 -9.30 -14.20 -8.43
C PHE A 551 -9.90 -13.73 -7.10
N GLN A 552 -11.20 -13.47 -7.06
CA GLN A 552 -11.89 -12.92 -5.89
C GLN A 552 -13.36 -13.33 -5.93
N THR A 553 -14.03 -13.28 -4.79
CA THR A 553 -15.45 -13.66 -4.67
C THR A 553 -16.39 -12.47 -4.43
N TYR A 554 -15.84 -11.27 -4.27
CA TYR A 554 -16.60 -10.04 -4.15
C TYR A 554 -15.81 -8.86 -4.69
N THR A 555 -16.53 -7.80 -5.07
CA THR A 555 -15.96 -6.53 -5.52
C THR A 555 -17.00 -5.43 -5.31
N GLY A 556 -16.60 -4.16 -5.28
CA GLY A 556 -17.54 -3.08 -5.03
C GLY A 556 -17.01 -1.68 -5.23
N ILE A 557 -17.90 -0.71 -5.08
CA ILE A 557 -17.58 0.70 -5.00
C ILE A 557 -18.33 1.36 -3.85
N GLY A 558 -17.76 2.42 -3.29
CA GLY A 558 -18.34 3.14 -2.16
C GLY A 558 -18.22 4.65 -2.27
N LYS A 559 -19.23 5.37 -1.79
CA LYS A 559 -19.31 6.83 -1.82
C LYS A 559 -19.76 7.39 -0.47
N ARG A 560 -19.08 8.43 0.00
CA ARG A 560 -19.49 9.17 1.19
C ARG A 560 -20.73 10.01 0.88
N LEU A 561 -21.66 10.01 1.82
CA LEU A 561 -22.90 10.77 1.75
C LEU A 561 -22.94 11.81 2.86
N ALA A 562 -23.69 12.87 2.61
CA ALA A 562 -24.03 13.89 3.59
C ALA A 562 -25.49 14.31 3.39
N GLY A 563 -26.09 14.85 4.45
CA GLY A 563 -27.47 15.32 4.45
C GLY A 563 -28.39 14.49 5.33
N ASP A 564 -29.52 15.08 5.70
CA ASP A 564 -30.55 14.46 6.52
C ASP A 564 -31.50 13.65 5.63
N TRP A 565 -31.55 12.33 5.84
CA TRP A 565 -32.43 11.44 5.09
C TRP A 565 -33.67 11.00 5.90
N SER A 566 -33.92 11.60 7.06
CA SER A 566 -34.94 11.15 8.01
C SER A 566 -36.39 11.32 7.56
N ASP A 567 -36.62 12.14 6.54
CA ASP A 567 -37.93 12.35 5.92
C ASP A 567 -38.22 11.40 4.75
N TYR A 568 -37.24 10.58 4.31
CA TYR A 568 -37.42 9.61 3.22
C TYR A 568 -37.81 8.22 3.74
N SER A 569 -38.44 7.44 2.88
CA SER A 569 -39.02 6.13 3.22
C SER A 569 -38.32 4.95 2.56
N GLY A 570 -37.53 5.21 1.51
CA GLY A 570 -36.76 4.18 0.81
C GLY A 570 -35.68 4.74 -0.09
N LEU A 571 -35.04 3.85 -0.85
CA LEU A 571 -34.09 4.17 -1.91
C LEU A 571 -34.64 3.69 -3.24
N SER A 572 -34.70 4.61 -4.21
CA SER A 572 -34.99 4.32 -5.62
C SER A 572 -33.72 4.28 -6.45
N LEU A 573 -33.75 3.45 -7.48
CA LEU A 573 -32.71 3.38 -8.51
C LEU A 573 -33.26 2.81 -9.82
N TRP A 574 -32.58 3.11 -10.91
CA TRP A 574 -32.70 2.38 -12.16
C TRP A 574 -31.54 1.36 -12.26
N LEU A 575 -31.85 0.14 -12.71
CA LEU A 575 -30.88 -0.96 -12.82
C LEU A 575 -31.09 -1.71 -14.14
N THR A 576 -30.02 -1.88 -14.92
CA THR A 576 -29.94 -2.94 -15.94
C THR A 576 -29.07 -4.08 -15.40
N PRO A 577 -29.68 -5.21 -15.01
CA PRO A 577 -28.93 -6.39 -14.60
C PRO A 577 -28.35 -7.12 -15.83
N ASP A 578 -27.44 -8.05 -15.60
CA ASP A 578 -26.65 -8.70 -16.66
C ASP A 578 -26.95 -10.19 -16.86
N GLY A 579 -27.96 -10.71 -16.16
CA GLY A 579 -28.35 -12.12 -16.22
C GLY A 579 -27.39 -13.07 -15.51
N SER A 580 -26.34 -12.56 -14.84
CA SER A 580 -25.37 -13.40 -14.14
C SER A 580 -25.96 -14.11 -12.93
N ASN A 581 -27.01 -13.55 -12.34
CA ASN A 581 -27.57 -13.98 -11.06
C ASN A 581 -26.54 -13.96 -9.90
N HIS A 582 -25.45 -13.19 -10.05
CA HIS A 582 -24.62 -12.83 -8.91
C HIS A 582 -25.40 -11.94 -7.93
N LYS A 583 -24.89 -11.83 -6.71
CA LYS A 583 -25.57 -11.09 -5.65
C LYS A 583 -25.16 -9.62 -5.70
N LEU A 584 -26.05 -8.75 -6.17
CA LEU A 584 -25.92 -7.31 -5.97
C LEU A 584 -26.23 -6.97 -4.50
N VAL A 585 -25.35 -6.19 -3.87
CA VAL A 585 -25.53 -5.70 -2.51
C VAL A 585 -25.51 -4.17 -2.57
N LEU A 586 -26.63 -3.56 -2.19
CA LEU A 586 -26.67 -2.14 -1.88
C LEU A 586 -26.50 -2.02 -0.36
N GLN A 587 -25.58 -1.17 0.10
CA GLN A 587 -25.29 -1.02 1.54
C GLN A 587 -25.32 0.46 1.96
N LEU A 588 -25.94 0.75 3.10
CA LEU A 588 -26.01 2.06 3.75
C LEU A 588 -25.34 2.01 5.12
N ASN A 589 -24.40 2.92 5.40
CA ASN A 589 -23.82 3.08 6.73
C ASN A 589 -24.52 4.23 7.46
N ALA A 590 -25.42 3.90 8.38
CA ALA A 590 -26.30 4.83 9.05
C ALA A 590 -26.32 4.56 10.56
N GLY A 591 -26.12 5.61 11.38
CA GLY A 591 -26.14 5.46 12.85
C GLY A 591 -25.12 4.45 13.39
N GLY A 592 -23.96 4.33 12.72
CA GLY A 592 -22.88 3.40 13.06
C GLY A 592 -23.09 1.94 12.63
N VAL A 593 -24.15 1.63 11.87
CA VAL A 593 -24.46 0.25 11.41
C VAL A 593 -24.52 0.20 9.89
N SER A 594 -24.01 -0.90 9.33
CA SER A 594 -24.11 -1.22 7.90
C SER A 594 -25.41 -1.99 7.64
N TYR A 595 -26.31 -1.41 6.86
CA TYR A 595 -27.55 -2.04 6.43
C TYR A 595 -27.48 -2.42 4.95
N GLU A 596 -27.97 -3.59 4.58
CA GLU A 596 -27.89 -4.15 3.22
C GLU A 596 -29.28 -4.46 2.64
N ALA A 597 -29.39 -4.34 1.31
CA ALA A 597 -30.48 -4.80 0.48
C ALA A 597 -29.94 -5.50 -0.79
N TYR A 598 -30.72 -6.43 -1.35
CA TYR A 598 -30.24 -7.35 -2.39
C TYR A 598 -31.16 -7.42 -3.63
N PRO A 599 -31.10 -6.43 -4.54
CA PRO A 599 -31.79 -6.53 -5.82
C PRO A 599 -31.28 -7.69 -6.67
N SER A 600 -32.11 -8.22 -7.55
CA SER A 600 -31.76 -9.38 -8.39
C SER A 600 -30.95 -9.00 -9.64
N LEU A 601 -29.95 -9.82 -9.99
CA LEU A 601 -29.22 -9.78 -11.27
C LEU A 601 -29.60 -10.90 -12.25
N ALA A 602 -30.69 -11.65 -12.01
CA ALA A 602 -31.05 -12.83 -12.82
C ALA A 602 -31.57 -12.52 -14.23
N GLY A 603 -31.89 -11.25 -14.55
CA GLY A 603 -32.43 -10.83 -15.85
C GLY A 603 -31.54 -9.81 -16.56
N THR A 604 -31.94 -9.43 -17.78
CA THR A 604 -31.24 -8.42 -18.59
C THR A 604 -32.10 -7.22 -18.96
N VAL A 605 -33.35 -7.21 -18.51
CA VAL A 605 -34.31 -6.13 -18.80
C VAL A 605 -34.11 -5.02 -17.76
N PRO A 606 -33.96 -3.74 -18.18
CA PRO A 606 -33.88 -2.63 -17.25
C PRO A 606 -35.12 -2.52 -16.36
N VAL A 607 -34.92 -2.18 -15.09
CA VAL A 607 -35.97 -2.06 -14.08
C VAL A 607 -35.81 -0.78 -13.27
N GLN A 608 -36.93 -0.14 -12.92
CA GLN A 608 -36.99 0.86 -11.86
C GLN A 608 -37.30 0.16 -10.54
N LEU A 609 -36.46 0.38 -9.54
CA LEU A 609 -36.58 -0.21 -8.21
C LEU A 609 -36.84 0.87 -7.18
N THR A 610 -37.67 0.54 -6.19
CA THR A 610 -37.80 1.29 -4.94
C THR A 610 -37.77 0.31 -3.78
N ILE A 611 -36.80 0.45 -2.90
CA ILE A 611 -36.55 -0.42 -1.76
C ILE A 611 -36.85 0.36 -0.48
N PRO A 612 -37.99 0.12 0.19
CA PRO A 612 -38.31 0.77 1.46
C PRO A 612 -37.22 0.52 2.50
N PHE A 613 -36.82 1.53 3.29
CA PHE A 613 -35.81 1.38 4.35
C PHE A 613 -36.19 0.33 5.39
N SER A 614 -37.48 0.05 5.55
CA SER A 614 -38.00 -1.03 6.38
C SER A 614 -37.62 -2.45 5.91
N GLN A 615 -37.15 -2.61 4.66
CA GLN A 615 -36.67 -3.88 4.10
C GLN A 615 -35.16 -4.08 4.25
N TRP A 616 -34.41 -3.02 4.53
CA TRP A 616 -32.98 -3.10 4.74
C TRP A 616 -32.68 -3.78 6.07
N ARG A 617 -31.64 -4.62 6.11
CA ARG A 617 -31.26 -5.36 7.31
C ARG A 617 -29.79 -5.12 7.62
N PRO A 618 -29.39 -5.11 8.91
CA PRO A 618 -27.99 -5.13 9.27
C PRO A 618 -27.24 -6.19 8.46
N ALA A 619 -26.02 -5.84 8.04
CA ALA A 619 -25.19 -6.72 7.23
C ALA A 619 -25.00 -8.07 7.97
N PRO A 620 -24.93 -9.21 7.26
CA PRO A 620 -24.94 -10.53 7.91
C PRO A 620 -23.79 -10.76 8.90
N TRP A 621 -22.68 -10.03 8.74
CA TRP A 621 -21.52 -10.08 9.61
C TRP A 621 -21.66 -9.21 10.87
N ASP A 622 -22.59 -8.24 10.89
CA ASP A 622 -22.87 -7.40 12.05
C ASP A 622 -23.86 -8.08 13.01
N THR A 623 -23.38 -9.18 13.59
CA THR A 623 -24.17 -10.03 14.51
C THR A 623 -24.59 -9.28 15.78
N ALA A 624 -23.83 -8.27 16.21
CA ALA A 624 -24.16 -7.45 17.37
C ALA A 624 -25.41 -6.58 17.13
N ASN A 625 -25.70 -6.22 15.88
CA ASN A 625 -26.85 -5.37 15.53
C ASN A 625 -27.93 -6.13 14.74
N ALA A 626 -27.90 -7.46 14.62
CA ALA A 626 -28.74 -8.24 13.70
C ALA A 626 -30.25 -7.91 13.73
N ASP A 627 -30.79 -7.58 14.91
CA ASP A 627 -32.21 -7.27 15.09
C ASP A 627 -32.57 -5.79 14.88
N ARG A 628 -31.57 -4.90 14.74
CA ARG A 628 -31.78 -3.47 14.54
C ARG A 628 -32.50 -3.19 13.22
N ARG A 629 -33.23 -2.08 13.18
CA ARG A 629 -33.91 -1.57 11.99
C ARG A 629 -33.52 -0.12 11.80
N ILE A 630 -33.44 0.31 10.55
CA ILE A 630 -33.16 1.70 10.21
C ILE A 630 -34.21 2.61 10.88
N THR A 631 -33.73 3.61 11.62
CA THR A 631 -34.56 4.65 12.23
C THR A 631 -34.36 6.00 11.54
N PRO A 632 -35.27 6.98 11.75
CA PRO A 632 -35.04 8.35 11.30
C PRO A 632 -33.73 8.95 11.85
N GLU A 633 -33.35 8.63 13.10
CA GLU A 633 -32.08 9.07 13.68
C GLU A 633 -30.86 8.46 12.97
N ASP A 634 -30.95 7.20 12.53
CA ASP A 634 -29.90 6.57 11.73
C ASP A 634 -29.72 7.31 10.41
N LEU A 635 -30.83 7.67 9.75
CA LEU A 635 -30.84 8.36 8.47
C LEU A 635 -30.36 9.82 8.56
N ARG A 636 -30.50 10.48 9.71
CA ARG A 636 -29.81 11.76 9.99
C ARG A 636 -28.30 11.61 10.03
N ASN A 637 -27.84 10.44 10.46
CA ASN A 637 -26.45 10.07 10.63
C ASN A 637 -25.97 9.11 9.52
N LEU A 638 -26.53 9.23 8.32
CA LEU A 638 -26.08 8.49 7.15
C LEU A 638 -24.73 9.04 6.69
N SER A 639 -23.77 8.15 6.49
CA SER A 639 -22.39 8.54 6.18
C SER A 639 -21.87 7.99 4.85
N GLN A 640 -22.40 6.87 4.37
CA GLN A 640 -21.85 6.18 3.20
C GLN A 640 -22.90 5.30 2.52
N PHE A 641 -22.77 5.17 1.20
CA PHE A 641 -23.48 4.20 0.38
C PHE A 641 -22.50 3.38 -0.46
N ASN A 642 -22.68 2.06 -0.51
CA ASN A 642 -21.83 1.14 -1.26
C ASN A 642 -22.67 0.26 -2.19
N ILE A 643 -22.07 -0.10 -3.33
CA ILE A 643 -22.57 -1.07 -4.28
C ILE A 643 -21.52 -2.19 -4.35
N PHE A 644 -21.88 -3.41 -3.94
CA PHE A 644 -21.05 -4.59 -4.12
C PHE A 644 -21.70 -5.58 -5.06
N VAL A 645 -20.88 -6.39 -5.71
CA VAL A 645 -21.30 -7.62 -6.38
C VAL A 645 -20.53 -8.77 -5.75
N ASN A 646 -21.25 -9.77 -5.28
CA ASN A 646 -20.66 -11.00 -4.75
C ASN A 646 -20.93 -12.15 -5.72
N GLN A 647 -19.91 -12.96 -5.95
CA GLN A 647 -20.04 -14.19 -6.74
C GLN A 647 -21.09 -15.09 -6.09
N ALA A 648 -22.01 -15.59 -6.90
CA ALA A 648 -23.00 -16.57 -6.48
C ALA A 648 -22.47 -17.99 -6.67
N ASP A 649 -22.76 -18.86 -5.70
CA ASP A 649 -22.36 -20.26 -5.74
C ASP A 649 -22.93 -20.97 -6.98
N GLY A 650 -22.10 -21.78 -7.64
CA GLY A 650 -22.50 -22.56 -8.81
C GLY A 650 -22.70 -21.77 -10.11
N VAL A 651 -22.43 -20.45 -10.11
CA VAL A 651 -22.46 -19.63 -11.33
C VAL A 651 -21.10 -19.66 -12.03
N GLY A 652 -21.05 -20.21 -13.25
CA GLY A 652 -19.82 -20.33 -14.05
C GLY A 652 -19.37 -19.05 -14.76
N VAL A 653 -20.20 -18.01 -14.77
CA VAL A 653 -19.83 -16.68 -15.25
C VAL A 653 -18.95 -16.02 -14.19
N THR A 654 -17.78 -15.54 -14.59
CA THR A 654 -16.85 -14.83 -13.68
C THR A 654 -16.76 -13.34 -13.98
N ARG A 655 -17.29 -12.88 -15.11
CA ARG A 655 -17.21 -11.48 -15.55
C ARG A 655 -18.56 -10.98 -16.02
N GLY A 656 -18.88 -9.74 -15.74
CA GLY A 656 -20.11 -9.11 -16.19
C GLY A 656 -20.11 -7.61 -15.95
N SER A 657 -21.22 -6.98 -16.33
CA SER A 657 -21.38 -5.53 -16.32
C SER A 657 -22.82 -5.17 -15.99
N VAL A 658 -23.03 -4.46 -14.90
CA VAL A 658 -24.36 -3.91 -14.56
C VAL A 658 -24.39 -2.41 -14.82
N LEU A 659 -25.56 -1.88 -15.21
CA LEU A 659 -25.77 -0.44 -15.32
C LEU A 659 -26.67 0.05 -14.20
N LEU A 660 -26.28 1.12 -13.50
CA LEU A 660 -27.09 1.76 -12.46
C LEU A 660 -27.24 3.24 -12.76
N ASP A 661 -28.41 3.79 -12.43
CA ASP A 661 -28.70 5.21 -12.59
C ASP A 661 -29.74 5.69 -11.55
N ASP A 662 -29.95 7.00 -11.43
CA ASP A 662 -30.98 7.63 -10.61
C ASP A 662 -30.96 7.16 -9.13
N LEU A 663 -29.78 7.03 -8.53
CA LEU A 663 -29.63 6.55 -7.15
C LEU A 663 -30.09 7.64 -6.17
N ARG A 664 -31.31 7.52 -5.62
CA ARG A 664 -31.89 8.56 -4.75
C ARG A 664 -32.85 8.03 -3.71
N ALA A 665 -32.94 8.70 -2.58
CA ALA A 665 -33.95 8.49 -1.56
C ALA A 665 -35.34 8.86 -2.10
N SER A 666 -36.36 8.15 -1.62
CA SER A 666 -37.74 8.22 -2.10
C SER A 666 -38.77 8.32 -0.98
#